data_AF-A0A967BIZ7-F1
#
_entry.id   AF-A0A967BIZ7-F1
#
_cell.length_a   1.000
_cell.length_b   1.000
_cell.length_c   1.000
_cell.angle_alpha   90.00
_cell.angle_beta   90.00
_cell.angle_gamma   90.00
#
_symmetry.space_group_name_H-M   'P 1'
#
loop_
_entity.id
_entity.type
_entity.pdbx_description
1 polymer ?
#
loop_
_entity_poly.entity_id
_entity_poly.type
_entity_poly.pdbx_seq_one_letter_code
_entity_poly.pdbx_strand_id
1 'polypeptide(L)'
;MPKDGQYKEYNPVFGQVYLWKPDPFIPSGGKIIKSTVELLHLDKPKNNKYKLSGRYVIIKNVGIVNIPNNNTVSPVPMCDAKHNKHNSFIFEPFNGGGRMDKELFVSKLRRHKNIQAAHFGEVNTYYHIDKIASYIDGLLHELGERSLPQVKVLINAHNAIVENHRIRDGYRGKKSGKWLPFQGGHYRLSKNNLSKIRESNNIAPHGEIHLGPGWRLTKDGALPEFAECKYRCNASHNAGIIYHEYGHHITRHTADFSANRLKAPHRQSNRKSDLDEAFSDYWAAAMLDCPYIWAWHRKHTKHEIHPRSLLSNKDMTEYDFGLDSDPHSNGTIFAAALWDIRKEISFLNPKGKKDIDIVVLKALTIIGQHQDSPYNPTVKGTRISRSGFNIGLKSVLKADKICFNGIHTDIIKKCFKKRSITLDYSNTKSNKFDQLKKLNIVEKKQISSNDKSIKHILKFDPEAIIPKTWELLTRTDLERQLNSNCDCPFSLTAVGDIMLGSRMNKSIKDFGPEYPFYSVYPLLKKSNILIGNLEGPFADISLKEIRNHSYKVPPKNARILRRAGFNIVSMANNHLLDCGRDGVLETFATLKKQGIQYIGAGHDEKDAHSPVIMRSANLKIGLLGYYWNRRTSARDSKPGSAIDIKEQVQKDITNLKQKVDKIVISVHWGIPYERFPSSENQMKAHFAIDSGADILIGHHPHIIQPIEIYKNRPIFYSIGNFAFGSGNSNAESIILAFNFKKNNTTINIFPVYIKNRDTRINYQPKIIKGESAFDSIIKLKNLSGKSGVMIRFENGVGKIKISHVGRLK
;
A
#
# COMPACT_ATOMS: atom_id res chain seq x y z
N MET A 1 -27.98 -36.07 33.21
CA MET A 1 -28.13 -35.41 34.52
C MET A 1 -27.13 -36.02 35.50
N PRO A 2 -26.21 -35.25 36.10
CA PRO A 2 -25.51 -35.66 37.31
C PRO A 2 -26.34 -35.32 38.55
N LYS A 3 -26.27 -36.21 39.54
CA LYS A 3 -27.08 -36.28 40.77
C LYS A 3 -26.79 -35.17 41.77
N ASP A 4 -27.83 -34.87 42.56
CA ASP A 4 -27.88 -33.94 43.69
C ASP A 4 -26.73 -34.11 44.69
N GLY A 5 -26.14 -32.98 45.06
CA GLY A 5 -25.06 -32.88 46.05
C GLY A 5 -24.59 -31.45 46.26
N GLN A 6 -25.32 -30.70 47.09
CA GLN A 6 -24.95 -29.41 47.70
C GLN A 6 -24.47 -28.28 46.76
N TYR A 7 -25.43 -27.59 46.12
CA TYR A 7 -25.21 -26.20 45.73
C TYR A 7 -25.19 -25.35 47.00
N LYS A 8 -24.00 -25.04 47.55
CA LYS A 8 -23.86 -23.77 48.28
C LYS A 8 -24.13 -22.69 47.24
N GLU A 9 -25.29 -22.05 47.29
CA GLU A 9 -25.56 -20.81 46.55
C GLU A 9 -24.47 -19.82 46.96
N TYR A 10 -23.55 -19.55 46.04
CA TYR A 10 -22.54 -18.53 46.26
C TYR A 10 -23.20 -17.18 46.02
N ASN A 11 -23.06 -16.27 46.99
CA ASN A 11 -23.58 -14.92 46.84
C ASN A 11 -23.06 -14.27 45.55
N PRO A 12 -23.92 -13.55 44.80
CA PRO A 12 -23.53 -12.88 43.58
C PRO A 12 -22.40 -11.89 43.84
N VAL A 13 -21.42 -11.88 42.94
CA VAL A 13 -20.24 -10.99 43.00
C VAL A 13 -20.51 -9.80 42.09
N PHE A 14 -20.33 -8.59 42.59
CA PHE A 14 -20.62 -7.37 41.83
C PHE A 14 -19.35 -6.59 41.47
N GLY A 15 -19.38 -5.84 40.37
CA GLY A 15 -18.29 -4.98 39.93
C GLY A 15 -18.80 -3.63 39.42
N GLN A 16 -18.03 -2.56 39.61
CA GLN A 16 -18.33 -1.25 39.04
C GLN A 16 -17.68 -1.12 37.65
N VAL A 17 -18.48 -0.80 36.64
CA VAL A 17 -18.06 -0.75 35.22
C VAL A 17 -18.64 0.46 34.49
N TYR A 18 -18.14 0.72 33.29
CA TYR A 18 -18.74 1.64 32.34
C TYR A 18 -19.62 0.89 31.33
N LEU A 19 -20.84 1.37 31.13
CA LEU A 19 -21.75 0.85 30.10
C LEU A 19 -22.03 1.93 29.06
N TRP A 20 -22.16 1.52 27.80
CA TRP A 20 -22.71 2.36 26.74
C TRP A 20 -24.24 2.28 26.75
N LYS A 21 -24.90 3.43 26.86
CA LYS A 21 -26.34 3.60 26.67
C LYS A 21 -26.57 4.36 25.36
N PRO A 22 -26.97 3.69 24.26
CA PRO A 22 -27.30 4.35 23.01
C PRO A 22 -28.40 5.42 23.20
N ASP A 23 -28.33 6.48 22.42
CA ASP A 23 -29.40 7.46 22.32
C ASP A 23 -30.43 6.97 21.29
N PRO A 24 -31.72 6.80 21.65
CA PRO A 24 -32.73 6.29 20.73
C PRO A 24 -33.08 7.29 19.61
N PHE A 25 -32.84 8.59 19.81
CA PHE A 25 -33.17 9.66 18.85
C PHE A 25 -31.99 10.08 17.99
N ILE A 26 -30.77 9.74 18.42
CA ILE A 26 -29.54 10.04 17.69
C ILE A 26 -28.91 8.71 17.30
N PRO A 27 -29.05 8.27 16.02
CA PRO A 27 -28.51 6.99 15.55
C PRO A 27 -26.99 6.80 15.72
N SER A 28 -26.29 7.90 16.03
CA SER A 28 -24.85 7.99 16.28
C SER A 28 -24.49 8.43 17.72
N GLY A 29 -25.48 8.65 18.57
CA GLY A 29 -25.35 9.22 19.89
C GLY A 29 -25.54 8.19 20.99
N GLY A 30 -25.19 8.59 22.21
CA GLY A 30 -25.31 7.76 23.39
C GLY A 30 -24.43 8.30 24.50
N LYS A 31 -24.60 7.74 25.69
CA LYS A 31 -23.87 8.16 26.89
C LYS A 31 -23.23 7.00 27.60
N ILE A 32 -22.09 7.27 28.22
CA ILE A 32 -21.45 6.32 29.12
C ILE A 32 -22.04 6.51 30.51
N ILE A 33 -22.51 5.42 31.11
CA ILE A 33 -22.99 5.40 32.49
C ILE A 33 -22.07 4.52 33.34
N LYS A 34 -21.86 4.93 34.59
CA LYS A 34 -21.21 4.10 35.60
C LYS A 34 -22.28 3.23 36.24
N SER A 35 -22.08 1.93 36.27
CA SER A 35 -23.06 0.98 36.79
C SER A 35 -22.39 -0.12 37.60
N THR A 36 -23.09 -0.60 38.62
CA THR A 36 -22.72 -1.81 39.36
C THR A 36 -23.44 -2.98 38.71
N VAL A 37 -22.69 -3.98 38.26
CA VAL A 37 -23.19 -5.15 37.53
C VAL A 37 -22.72 -6.43 38.20
N GLU A 38 -23.46 -7.51 38.03
CA GLU A 38 -22.97 -8.83 38.42
C GLU A 38 -21.80 -9.26 37.53
N LEU A 39 -20.77 -9.84 38.14
CA LEU A 39 -19.60 -10.40 37.46
C LEU A 39 -19.83 -11.90 37.28
N LEU A 40 -20.32 -12.27 36.11
CA LEU A 40 -20.64 -13.64 35.77
C LEU A 40 -19.37 -14.48 35.52
N HIS A 41 -19.54 -15.80 35.58
CA HIS A 41 -18.54 -16.82 35.24
C HIS A 41 -17.21 -16.75 36.00
N LEU A 42 -17.15 -16.07 37.14
CA LEU A 42 -15.98 -16.05 38.00
C LEU A 42 -15.65 -17.45 38.52
N ASP A 43 -14.36 -17.75 38.60
CA ASP A 43 -13.88 -18.97 39.24
C ASP A 43 -14.28 -18.96 40.72
N LYS A 44 -14.50 -20.17 41.27
CA LYS A 44 -14.75 -20.33 42.70
C LYS A 44 -13.62 -19.66 43.52
N PRO A 45 -13.95 -18.95 44.61
CA PRO A 45 -12.95 -18.23 45.39
C PRO A 45 -11.97 -19.23 46.02
N LYS A 46 -10.67 -18.91 45.98
CA LYS A 46 -9.65 -19.65 46.73
C LYS A 46 -9.38 -18.89 48.03
N ASN A 47 -9.43 -19.58 49.17
CA ASN A 47 -9.29 -18.98 50.51
C ASN A 47 -10.24 -17.78 50.74
N ASN A 48 -11.51 -17.94 50.36
CA ASN A 48 -12.56 -16.89 50.43
C ASN A 48 -12.21 -15.58 49.70
N LYS A 49 -11.31 -15.64 48.71
CA LYS A 49 -10.92 -14.48 47.90
C LYS A 49 -11.21 -14.74 46.43
N TYR A 50 -12.09 -13.92 45.87
CA TYR A 50 -12.31 -13.87 44.43
C TYR A 50 -11.13 -13.20 43.73
N LYS A 51 -10.81 -13.68 42.53
CA LYS A 51 -9.91 -13.01 41.58
C LYS A 51 -10.70 -12.71 40.33
N LEU A 52 -10.28 -11.71 39.55
CA LEU A 52 -10.84 -11.42 38.22
C LEU A 52 -10.34 -12.45 37.20
N SER A 53 -10.70 -13.71 37.44
CA SER A 53 -10.43 -14.90 36.65
C SER A 53 -11.71 -15.70 36.61
N GLY A 54 -12.11 -16.13 35.42
CA GLY A 54 -13.33 -16.86 35.20
C GLY A 54 -13.23 -17.73 33.95
N ARG A 55 -14.34 -18.37 33.56
CA ARG A 55 -14.41 -19.33 32.44
C ARG A 55 -13.70 -18.83 31.18
N TYR A 56 -13.89 -17.57 30.80
CA TYR A 56 -13.42 -17.03 29.52
C TYR A 56 -12.15 -16.18 29.62
N VAL A 57 -11.84 -15.61 30.79
CA VAL A 57 -10.80 -14.60 30.90
C VAL A 57 -10.03 -14.66 32.21
N ILE A 58 -8.73 -14.39 32.12
CA ILE A 58 -7.85 -14.11 33.25
C ILE A 58 -7.32 -12.69 33.13
N ILE A 59 -7.65 -11.84 34.11
CA ILE A 59 -7.08 -10.49 34.22
C ILE A 59 -5.82 -10.53 35.09
N LYS A 60 -4.79 -9.80 34.66
CA LYS A 60 -3.59 -9.55 35.46
C LYS A 60 -3.16 -8.10 35.37
N ASN A 61 -2.82 -7.49 36.51
CA ASN A 61 -2.18 -6.18 36.52
C ASN A 61 -0.66 -6.30 36.38
N VAL A 62 -0.07 -5.63 35.39
CA VAL A 62 1.37 -5.69 35.08
C VAL A 62 2.06 -4.32 35.12
N GLY A 63 1.52 -3.37 35.90
CA GLY A 63 2.11 -2.04 36.08
C GLY A 63 3.54 -2.05 36.66
N ILE A 64 4.30 -0.97 36.37
CA ILE A 64 5.66 -0.73 36.91
C ILE A 64 5.72 0.61 37.66
N VAL A 65 6.58 0.74 38.67
CA VAL A 65 6.85 2.00 39.39
C VAL A 65 8.34 2.29 39.40
N ASN A 66 8.71 3.57 39.35
CA ASN A 66 10.09 4.03 39.51
C ASN A 66 10.50 4.01 41.00
N ILE A 67 11.63 3.38 41.34
CA ILE A 67 12.17 3.39 42.71
C ILE A 67 12.89 4.73 42.92
N PRO A 68 12.48 5.57 43.89
CA PRO A 68 13.22 6.78 44.22
C PRO A 68 14.66 6.43 44.60
N ASN A 69 15.62 7.23 44.13
CA ASN A 69 17.06 7.20 44.44
C ASN A 69 18.00 6.36 43.55
N ASN A 70 17.52 5.49 42.65
CA ASN A 70 18.43 4.69 41.78
C ASN A 70 18.07 4.68 40.28
N ASN A 71 17.05 5.43 39.82
CA ASN A 71 16.58 5.39 38.41
C ASN A 71 16.24 3.98 37.88
N THR A 72 16.03 3.02 38.78
CA THR A 72 15.63 1.65 38.45
C THR A 72 14.11 1.52 38.49
N VAL A 73 13.52 1.00 37.41
CA VAL A 73 12.12 0.59 37.36
C VAL A 73 11.97 -0.81 37.96
N SER A 74 11.05 -0.98 38.90
CA SER A 74 10.65 -2.29 39.40
C SER A 74 9.23 -2.61 38.92
N PRO A 75 8.93 -3.88 38.59
CA PRO A 75 7.56 -4.35 38.61
C PRO A 75 7.01 -4.00 39.99
N VAL A 76 6.00 -3.14 40.02
CA VAL A 76 5.19 -2.97 41.21
C VAL A 76 3.81 -3.35 40.74
N PRO A 77 3.39 -4.61 40.97
CA PRO A 77 1.99 -4.93 40.83
C PRO A 77 1.28 -3.90 41.72
N MET A 78 0.34 -3.12 41.18
CA MET A 78 -0.57 -2.31 42.00
C MET A 78 -1.50 -3.20 42.87
N CYS A 79 -1.09 -4.45 43.08
CA CYS A 79 -1.85 -5.67 43.28
C CYS A 79 -2.99 -5.82 42.29
N ASP A 80 -3.41 -7.06 42.03
CA ASP A 80 -4.68 -7.28 41.37
C ASP A 80 -5.79 -6.66 42.22
N ALA A 81 -6.85 -6.18 41.56
CA ALA A 81 -8.03 -5.67 42.23
C ALA A 81 -8.57 -6.70 43.24
N LYS A 82 -8.93 -6.23 44.44
CA LYS A 82 -9.49 -7.07 45.51
C LYS A 82 -10.93 -6.65 45.80
N HIS A 83 -11.81 -7.62 45.96
CA HIS A 83 -13.18 -7.34 46.38
C HIS A 83 -13.22 -6.80 47.83
N ASN A 84 -14.29 -6.08 48.13
CA ASN A 84 -14.60 -5.61 49.48
C ASN A 84 -15.24 -6.75 50.32
N LYS A 85 -15.63 -6.42 51.56
CA LYS A 85 -16.28 -7.35 52.51
C LYS A 85 -17.62 -7.93 52.04
N HIS A 86 -18.25 -7.34 51.02
CA HIS A 86 -19.51 -7.78 50.42
C HIS A 86 -19.28 -8.56 49.11
N ASN A 87 -18.05 -9.01 48.85
CA ASN A 87 -17.67 -9.63 47.58
C ASN A 87 -17.93 -8.73 46.36
N SER A 88 -17.79 -7.41 46.50
CA SER A 88 -17.90 -6.47 45.37
C SER A 88 -16.57 -5.83 45.01
N PHE A 89 -16.27 -5.75 43.72
CA PHE A 89 -15.13 -5.03 43.13
C PHE A 89 -15.54 -3.60 42.74
N ILE A 90 -15.57 -2.70 43.72
CA ILE A 90 -16.00 -1.31 43.53
C ILE A 90 -14.80 -0.39 43.66
N PHE A 91 -14.49 0.33 42.58
CA PHE A 91 -13.35 1.24 42.52
C PHE A 91 -13.73 2.51 41.80
N GLU A 92 -13.20 3.65 42.23
CA GLU A 92 -13.49 4.91 41.57
C GLU A 92 -12.65 5.06 40.29
N PRO A 93 -13.28 5.35 39.13
CA PRO A 93 -12.58 5.61 37.89
C PRO A 93 -12.03 7.03 37.95
N PHE A 94 -11.13 7.36 38.86
CA PHE A 94 -10.51 8.71 38.89
C PHE A 94 -9.72 8.98 37.60
N ASN A 95 -9.16 10.19 37.47
CA ASN A 95 -8.17 10.53 36.43
C ASN A 95 -6.87 9.74 36.64
N GLY A 96 -6.91 8.41 36.55
CA GLY A 96 -5.74 7.55 36.49
C GLY A 96 -5.01 7.72 35.17
N GLY A 97 -3.89 7.05 34.96
CA GLY A 97 -3.15 7.10 33.69
C GLY A 97 -1.99 8.08 33.67
N GLY A 98 -1.51 8.47 34.85
CA GLY A 98 -0.13 8.94 34.95
C GLY A 98 0.80 7.85 34.45
N ARG A 99 1.72 8.21 33.57
CA ARG A 99 2.91 7.40 33.28
C ARG A 99 3.65 7.16 34.59
N MET A 100 3.46 5.99 35.20
CA MET A 100 4.07 5.63 36.49
C MET A 100 5.62 5.60 36.43
N ASP A 101 6.16 5.59 35.21
CA ASP A 101 7.58 5.73 34.89
C ASP A 101 8.06 7.19 34.71
N LYS A 102 7.15 8.18 34.60
CA LYS A 102 7.47 9.62 34.43
C LYS A 102 6.97 10.54 35.52
N GLU A 103 5.98 10.15 36.29
CA GLU A 103 5.50 10.95 37.42
C GLU A 103 6.08 10.41 38.71
N LEU A 104 6.97 11.17 39.35
CA LEU A 104 7.26 10.97 40.76
C LEU A 104 5.93 11.08 41.52
N PHE A 105 5.52 10.01 42.20
CA PHE A 105 4.32 10.00 43.04
C PHE A 105 4.56 10.82 44.30
N VAL A 106 4.61 12.15 44.17
CA VAL A 106 4.99 13.04 45.27
C VAL A 106 3.94 13.04 46.40
N SER A 107 2.67 12.68 46.13
CA SER A 107 1.62 12.62 47.16
C SER A 107 0.86 11.29 47.24
N LYS A 108 0.55 10.84 48.47
CA LYS A 108 -0.27 9.65 48.77
C LYS A 108 -1.63 9.69 48.05
N LEU A 109 -2.25 10.87 47.95
CA LEU A 109 -3.54 11.07 47.28
C LEU A 109 -3.48 10.74 45.77
N ARG A 110 -2.43 11.18 45.07
CA ARG A 110 -2.26 10.92 43.63
C ARG A 110 -2.01 9.43 43.36
N ARG A 111 -1.27 8.77 44.24
CA ARG A 111 -1.05 7.31 44.18
C ARG A 111 -2.36 6.55 44.37
N HIS A 112 -3.16 6.88 45.37
CA HIS A 112 -4.46 6.27 45.62
C HIS A 112 -5.41 6.38 44.41
N LYS A 113 -5.52 7.57 43.81
CA LYS A 113 -6.36 7.80 42.61
C LYS A 113 -5.95 6.93 41.41
N ASN A 114 -4.65 6.73 41.19
CA ASN A 114 -4.16 5.88 40.09
C ASN A 114 -4.44 4.39 40.34
N ILE A 115 -4.28 3.92 41.59
CA ILE A 115 -4.59 2.54 41.96
C ILE A 115 -6.09 2.25 41.76
N GLN A 116 -6.96 3.14 42.25
CA GLN A 116 -8.41 3.02 42.07
C GLN A 116 -8.80 2.95 40.59
N ALA A 117 -8.23 3.81 39.75
CA ALA A 117 -8.51 3.79 38.31
C ALA A 117 -7.96 2.52 37.62
N ALA A 118 -6.80 2.01 38.02
CA ALA A 118 -6.25 0.76 37.50
C ALA A 118 -7.13 -0.44 37.87
N HIS A 119 -7.54 -0.54 39.13
CA HIS A 119 -8.44 -1.58 39.62
C HIS A 119 -9.82 -1.50 38.95
N PHE A 120 -10.36 -0.30 38.75
CA PHE A 120 -11.56 -0.10 37.94
C PHE A 120 -11.35 -0.66 36.51
N GLY A 121 -10.22 -0.37 35.88
CA GLY A 121 -9.87 -0.89 34.55
C GLY A 121 -9.82 -2.42 34.48
N GLU A 122 -9.33 -3.09 35.53
CA GLU A 122 -9.36 -4.55 35.64
C GLU A 122 -10.79 -5.09 35.65
N VAL A 123 -11.66 -4.53 36.49
CA VAL A 123 -13.07 -4.94 36.61
C VAL A 123 -13.85 -4.66 35.32
N ASN A 124 -13.65 -3.49 34.74
CA ASN A 124 -14.27 -3.09 33.48
C ASN A 124 -13.87 -4.04 32.34
N THR A 125 -12.59 -4.41 32.29
CA THR A 125 -12.07 -5.35 31.28
C THR A 125 -12.62 -6.75 31.48
N TYR A 126 -12.65 -7.24 32.73
CA TYR A 126 -13.25 -8.54 33.05
C TYR A 126 -14.68 -8.61 32.51
N TYR A 127 -15.52 -7.64 32.89
CA TYR A 127 -16.93 -7.61 32.49
C TYR A 127 -17.10 -7.59 30.97
N HIS A 128 -16.39 -6.72 30.26
CA HIS A 128 -16.54 -6.61 28.81
C HIS A 128 -16.01 -7.84 28.07
N ILE A 129 -14.87 -8.41 28.49
CA ILE A 129 -14.37 -9.65 27.89
C ILE A 129 -15.32 -10.82 28.18
N ASP A 130 -15.77 -10.98 29.43
CA ASP A 130 -16.73 -12.03 29.80
C ASP A 130 -18.01 -11.92 28.97
N LYS A 131 -18.54 -10.70 28.82
CA LYS A 131 -19.75 -10.43 28.04
C LYS A 131 -19.61 -10.84 26.57
N ILE A 132 -18.56 -10.39 25.87
CA ILE A 132 -18.36 -10.77 24.46
C ILE A 132 -18.01 -12.25 24.33
N ALA A 133 -17.19 -12.80 25.24
CA ALA A 133 -16.78 -14.19 25.20
C ALA A 133 -17.96 -15.14 25.41
N SER A 134 -18.80 -14.89 26.41
CA SER A 134 -20.01 -15.66 26.66
C SER A 134 -21.02 -15.55 25.52
N TYR A 135 -21.13 -14.36 24.89
CA TYR A 135 -21.98 -14.19 23.72
C TYR A 135 -21.49 -15.03 22.54
N ILE A 136 -20.19 -14.93 22.21
CA ILE A 136 -19.57 -15.72 21.15
C ILE A 136 -19.63 -17.22 21.46
N ASP A 137 -19.45 -17.64 22.71
CA ASP A 137 -19.57 -19.04 23.12
C ASP A 137 -20.97 -19.60 22.84
N GLY A 138 -22.01 -18.82 23.17
CA GLY A 138 -23.39 -19.16 22.84
C GLY A 138 -23.61 -19.30 21.32
N LEU A 139 -23.10 -18.36 20.53
CA LEU A 139 -23.18 -18.44 19.06
C LEU A 139 -22.40 -19.63 18.48
N LEU A 140 -21.22 -19.95 19.02
CA LEU A 140 -20.44 -21.11 18.59
C LEU A 140 -21.19 -22.41 18.91
N HIS A 141 -21.79 -22.52 20.10
CA HIS A 141 -22.60 -23.67 20.48
C HIS A 141 -23.81 -23.85 19.56
N GLU A 142 -24.52 -22.76 19.22
CA GLU A 142 -25.61 -22.78 18.24
C GLU A 142 -25.13 -23.23 16.84
N LEU A 143 -23.88 -22.95 16.48
CA LEU A 143 -23.27 -23.37 15.23
C LEU A 143 -22.66 -24.80 15.28
N GLY A 144 -22.70 -25.47 16.42
CA GLY A 144 -22.06 -26.77 16.64
C GLY A 144 -20.52 -26.71 16.68
N GLU A 145 -19.95 -25.53 16.94
CA GLU A 145 -18.51 -25.27 16.99
C GLU A 145 -18.01 -25.29 18.45
N ARG A 146 -16.71 -25.49 18.66
CA ARG A 146 -16.11 -25.52 20.01
C ARG A 146 -15.91 -24.12 20.57
N SER A 147 -16.03 -23.99 21.89
CA SER A 147 -15.66 -22.79 22.64
C SER A 147 -14.24 -22.30 22.32
N LEU A 148 -14.07 -20.98 22.30
CA LEU A 148 -12.73 -20.37 22.20
C LEU A 148 -11.93 -20.64 23.47
N PRO A 149 -10.59 -20.74 23.39
CA PRO A 149 -9.77 -20.88 24.59
C PRO A 149 -9.85 -19.63 25.46
N GLN A 150 -9.65 -19.81 26.77
CA GLN A 150 -9.59 -18.71 27.73
C GLN A 150 -8.49 -17.69 27.34
N VAL A 151 -8.83 -16.40 27.34
CA VAL A 151 -7.88 -15.32 27.00
C VAL A 151 -7.25 -14.72 28.26
N LYS A 152 -5.96 -14.42 28.21
CA LYS A 152 -5.28 -13.64 29.26
C LYS A 152 -5.24 -12.18 28.84
N VAL A 153 -5.60 -11.27 29.75
CA VAL A 153 -5.55 -9.82 29.51
C VAL A 153 -4.63 -9.17 30.54
N LEU A 154 -3.63 -8.44 30.04
CA LEU A 154 -2.65 -7.73 30.86
C LEU A 154 -3.00 -6.24 30.89
N ILE A 155 -3.32 -5.75 32.09
CA ILE A 155 -3.72 -4.37 32.37
C ILE A 155 -2.47 -3.57 32.79
N ASN A 156 -2.35 -2.33 32.30
CA ASN A 156 -1.17 -1.48 32.46
C ASN A 156 0.10 -2.10 31.83
N ALA A 157 -0.02 -2.71 30.65
CA ALA A 157 1.12 -3.24 29.92
C ALA A 157 2.07 -2.12 29.46
N HIS A 158 3.37 -2.24 29.78
CA HIS A 158 4.40 -1.23 29.47
C HIS A 158 5.36 -1.65 28.34
N ASN A 159 5.42 -2.94 28.00
CA ASN A 159 6.43 -3.49 27.09
C ASN A 159 6.03 -3.34 25.62
N ALA A 160 6.40 -2.20 25.04
CA ALA A 160 6.52 -2.05 23.58
C ALA A 160 7.80 -1.29 23.25
N ILE A 161 8.95 -1.93 23.49
CA ILE A 161 10.23 -1.47 22.96
C ILE A 161 11.01 -2.69 22.50
N VAL A 162 11.19 -2.87 21.20
CA VAL A 162 12.39 -3.52 20.68
C VAL A 162 12.73 -2.92 19.33
N GLU A 163 13.74 -2.06 19.34
CA GLU A 163 14.49 -1.73 18.14
C GLU A 163 15.52 -2.84 17.94
N ASN A 164 15.12 -3.92 17.26
CA ASN A 164 16.09 -4.68 16.49
C ASN A 164 15.46 -5.46 15.33
N HIS A 165 16.06 -5.32 14.15
CA HIS A 165 15.88 -6.17 12.97
C HIS A 165 14.43 -6.61 12.62
N ARG A 166 13.62 -5.66 12.11
CA ARG A 166 12.41 -5.91 11.28
C ARG A 166 11.10 -6.29 12.01
N ILE A 167 10.96 -6.07 13.32
CA ILE A 167 9.67 -6.19 14.03
C ILE A 167 9.35 -4.82 14.64
N ARG A 168 8.15 -4.30 14.39
CA ARG A 168 7.67 -3.01 14.91
C ARG A 168 6.54 -3.29 15.90
N ASP A 169 6.73 -2.95 17.15
CA ASP A 169 5.65 -2.86 18.14
C ASP A 169 5.91 -1.65 19.06
N GLY A 170 4.89 -0.82 19.28
CA GLY A 170 4.98 0.50 19.93
C GLY A 170 4.78 1.72 19.01
N TYR A 171 4.54 2.89 19.60
CA TYR A 171 4.35 4.16 18.88
C TYR A 171 5.64 4.99 18.90
N ARG A 172 6.23 5.28 17.73
CA ARG A 172 7.35 6.23 17.62
C ARG A 172 6.80 7.64 17.54
N GLY A 173 7.10 8.46 18.55
CA GLY A 173 6.60 9.84 18.64
C GLY A 173 7.10 10.68 17.46
N LYS A 174 6.18 11.11 16.59
CA LYS A 174 6.52 11.89 15.36
C LYS A 174 7.35 13.15 15.62
N LYS A 175 7.19 13.78 16.79
CA LYS A 175 7.93 15.01 17.18
C LYS A 175 9.21 14.73 18.00
N SER A 176 9.28 13.60 18.70
CA SER A 176 10.38 13.33 19.65
C SER A 176 11.38 12.30 19.14
N GLY A 177 11.06 11.54 18.08
CA GLY A 177 11.87 10.44 17.58
C GLY A 177 11.95 9.21 18.51
N LYS A 178 11.44 9.33 19.74
CA LYS A 178 11.48 8.32 20.80
C LYS A 178 10.34 7.31 20.67
N TRP A 179 10.62 6.05 20.98
CA TRP A 179 9.61 5.02 21.16
C TRP A 179 8.86 5.25 22.47
N LEU A 180 7.54 5.33 22.38
CA LEU A 180 6.64 5.57 23.51
C LEU A 180 5.94 4.24 23.88
N PRO A 181 5.68 4.00 25.18
CA PRO A 181 4.94 2.82 25.62
C PRO A 181 3.58 2.75 24.92
N PHE A 182 3.06 1.53 24.82
CA PHE A 182 1.86 1.24 24.03
C PHE A 182 0.64 2.03 24.54
N GLN A 183 0.07 2.87 23.68
CA GLN A 183 -1.11 3.69 23.95
C GLN A 183 -2.33 3.04 23.27
N GLY A 184 -3.01 2.10 23.94
CA GLY A 184 -4.18 1.42 23.38
C GLY A 184 -4.28 -0.05 23.81
N GLY A 185 -4.97 -0.87 22.99
CA GLY A 185 -4.98 -2.34 23.10
C GLY A 185 -4.19 -3.05 21.99
N HIS A 186 -3.62 -4.23 22.27
CA HIS A 186 -2.97 -5.08 21.28
C HIS A 186 -3.10 -6.57 21.61
N TYR A 187 -3.58 -7.35 20.65
CA TYR A 187 -3.56 -8.82 20.70
C TYR A 187 -2.25 -9.40 20.16
N ARG A 188 -1.47 -10.07 21.02
CA ARG A 188 -0.15 -10.64 20.69
C ARG A 188 -0.05 -12.16 20.92
N LEU A 189 0.90 -12.79 20.22
CA LEU A 189 1.27 -14.21 20.33
C LEU A 189 2.64 -14.40 21.00
N SER A 190 2.91 -15.60 21.53
CA SER A 190 4.18 -15.96 22.18
C SER A 190 5.31 -16.10 21.14
N LYS A 191 5.91 -14.98 20.72
CA LYS A 191 7.10 -15.02 19.90
C LYS A 191 8.34 -15.12 20.79
N ASN A 192 8.96 -16.30 20.86
CA ASN A 192 10.16 -16.56 21.69
C ASN A 192 11.36 -15.64 21.42
N ASN A 193 11.38 -14.92 20.29
CA ASN A 193 12.51 -14.07 19.88
C ASN A 193 12.24 -12.56 19.98
N LEU A 194 11.26 -12.11 20.78
CA LEU A 194 11.20 -10.70 21.21
C LEU A 194 12.32 -10.45 22.24
N SER A 195 13.51 -10.31 21.66
CA SER A 195 14.80 -9.91 22.19
C SER A 195 14.81 -9.06 23.47
N LYS A 196 15.70 -9.43 24.40
CA LYS A 196 16.39 -8.59 25.41
C LYS A 196 15.57 -7.88 26.51
N ILE A 197 14.24 -7.94 26.54
CA ILE A 197 13.44 -7.45 27.69
C ILE A 197 12.94 -8.64 28.52
N ARG A 198 13.26 -8.67 29.82
CA ARG A 198 12.71 -9.65 30.76
C ARG A 198 11.22 -9.38 30.98
N GLU A 199 10.37 -10.19 30.36
CA GLU A 199 8.94 -10.28 30.71
C GLU A 199 8.82 -11.02 32.04
N SER A 200 7.99 -10.51 32.97
CA SER A 200 7.81 -11.14 34.28
C SER A 200 7.00 -12.44 34.23
N ASN A 201 6.31 -12.71 33.12
CA ASN A 201 5.45 -13.87 32.92
C ASN A 201 5.60 -14.46 31.50
N ASN A 202 5.42 -15.78 31.37
CA ASN A 202 5.31 -16.45 30.07
C ASN A 202 4.06 -16.01 29.31
N ILE A 203 4.23 -15.66 28.03
CA ILE A 203 3.15 -15.27 27.12
C ILE A 203 2.27 -16.49 26.84
N ALA A 204 0.95 -16.31 26.89
CA ALA A 204 0.02 -17.41 26.65
C ALA A 204 0.15 -17.96 25.20
N PRO A 205 0.22 -19.29 25.00
CA PRO A 205 0.37 -19.90 23.67
C PRO A 205 -0.85 -19.68 22.77
N HIS A 206 -2.03 -19.46 23.38
CA HIS A 206 -3.27 -19.14 22.67
C HIS A 206 -3.39 -17.65 22.30
N GLY A 207 -2.43 -16.81 22.72
CA GLY A 207 -2.44 -15.35 22.58
C GLY A 207 -2.99 -14.63 23.81
N GLU A 208 -2.64 -13.35 23.95
CA GLU A 208 -3.04 -12.49 25.07
C GLU A 208 -3.31 -11.06 24.60
N ILE A 209 -4.17 -10.35 25.33
CA ILE A 209 -4.50 -8.94 25.07
C ILE A 209 -3.68 -8.07 26.01
N HIS A 210 -3.01 -7.07 25.47
CA HIS A 210 -2.27 -6.06 26.21
C HIS A 210 -3.04 -4.76 26.18
N LEU A 211 -3.33 -4.21 27.35
CA LEU A 211 -4.00 -2.92 27.47
C LEU A 211 -3.07 -1.99 28.25
N GLY A 212 -2.68 -0.87 27.61
CA GLY A 212 -1.70 0.06 28.14
C GLY A 212 -2.18 0.87 29.36
N PRO A 213 -1.34 1.77 29.92
CA PRO A 213 -1.72 2.61 31.06
C PRO A 213 -2.69 3.76 30.67
N GLY A 214 -2.94 3.98 29.38
CA GLY A 214 -3.85 5.00 28.85
C GLY A 214 -3.31 6.44 28.82
N TRP A 215 -4.16 7.39 28.43
CA TRP A 215 -3.84 8.81 28.22
C TRP A 215 -4.70 9.69 29.14
N ARG A 216 -4.10 10.72 29.75
CA ARG A 216 -4.81 11.93 30.22
C ARG A 216 -5.66 12.54 29.08
N LEU A 217 -6.96 12.32 29.11
CA LEU A 217 -7.91 13.10 28.30
C LEU A 217 -8.00 14.53 28.89
N THR A 218 -8.15 15.53 28.02
CA THR A 218 -8.19 16.96 28.38
C THR A 218 -9.43 17.32 29.19
N LYS A 219 -9.50 18.58 29.67
CA LYS A 219 -10.57 19.16 30.52
C LYS A 219 -12.00 18.96 29.98
N ASP A 220 -12.13 18.65 28.68
CA ASP A 220 -13.39 18.54 27.95
C ASP A 220 -13.92 17.10 27.82
N GLY A 221 -13.10 16.08 28.14
CA GLY A 221 -13.47 14.67 27.98
C GLY A 221 -13.63 14.25 26.52
N ALA A 222 -13.59 12.94 26.25
CA ALA A 222 -13.81 12.40 24.92
C ALA A 222 -15.16 11.70 24.84
N LEU A 223 -16.21 12.48 24.67
CA LEU A 223 -17.50 11.98 24.21
C LEU A 223 -18.03 12.89 23.09
N PRO A 224 -18.92 12.40 22.22
CA PRO A 224 -19.70 13.24 21.32
C PRO A 224 -20.42 14.34 22.12
N GLU A 225 -20.65 15.49 21.48
CA GLU A 225 -21.44 16.61 22.02
C GLU A 225 -22.86 16.19 22.48
N PHE A 226 -23.30 14.99 22.07
CA PHE A 226 -24.60 14.39 22.31
C PHE A 226 -24.67 13.43 23.52
N ALA A 227 -23.63 13.31 24.34
CA ALA A 227 -23.59 12.32 25.43
C ALA A 227 -24.01 12.85 26.81
N GLU A 228 -24.24 14.16 26.99
CA GLU A 228 -24.56 14.85 28.27
C GLU A 228 -23.65 14.56 29.48
N CYS A 229 -22.65 13.69 29.33
CA CYS A 229 -21.77 13.20 30.37
C CYS A 229 -20.33 13.46 29.90
N LYS A 230 -19.47 14.01 30.77
CA LYS A 230 -18.04 14.10 30.46
C LYS A 230 -17.39 12.74 30.77
N TYR A 231 -16.80 12.08 29.79
CA TYR A 231 -15.88 10.96 30.04
C TYR A 231 -14.57 11.55 30.58
N ARG A 232 -14.48 11.68 31.90
CA ARG A 232 -13.38 12.42 32.55
C ARG A 232 -12.15 11.56 32.84
N CYS A 233 -12.23 10.25 32.58
CA CYS A 233 -11.38 9.33 33.31
C CYS A 233 -10.75 8.31 32.37
N ASN A 234 -9.44 8.15 32.53
CA ASN A 234 -8.59 7.26 31.75
C ASN A 234 -9.11 5.83 31.65
N ALA A 235 -8.90 5.23 30.48
CA ALA A 235 -8.19 3.95 30.38
C ALA A 235 -7.96 3.56 28.91
N SER A 236 -6.84 2.91 28.64
CA SER A 236 -6.70 1.95 27.53
C SER A 236 -7.68 0.74 27.64
N HIS A 237 -8.81 0.86 28.34
CA HIS A 237 -9.71 -0.22 28.77
C HIS A 237 -11.19 0.19 28.63
N ASN A 238 -11.49 1.02 27.64
CA ASN A 238 -12.83 1.28 27.15
C ASN A 238 -13.37 0.05 26.40
N ALA A 239 -14.68 -0.10 26.37
CA ALA A 239 -15.33 -1.25 25.77
C ALA A 239 -14.98 -1.44 24.28
N GLY A 240 -14.88 -0.36 23.49
CA GLY A 240 -14.57 -0.44 22.06
C GLY A 240 -13.22 -1.07 21.73
N ILE A 241 -12.15 -0.64 22.42
CA ILE A 241 -10.82 -1.28 22.30
C ILE A 241 -10.87 -2.71 22.82
N ILE A 242 -11.49 -2.95 23.99
CA ILE A 242 -11.57 -4.29 24.58
C ILE A 242 -12.21 -5.27 23.61
N TYR A 243 -13.35 -4.91 23.02
CA TYR A 243 -14.04 -5.74 22.05
C TYR A 243 -13.26 -5.89 20.74
N HIS A 244 -12.59 -4.84 20.26
CA HIS A 244 -11.75 -4.93 19.06
C HIS A 244 -10.59 -5.92 19.26
N GLU A 245 -9.88 -5.84 20.40
CA GLU A 245 -8.78 -6.77 20.68
C GLU A 245 -9.27 -8.21 20.92
N TYR A 246 -10.45 -8.37 21.51
CA TYR A 246 -11.09 -9.69 21.58
C TYR A 246 -11.54 -10.18 20.19
N GLY A 247 -11.90 -9.28 19.29
CA GLY A 247 -12.11 -9.56 17.87
C GLY A 247 -10.93 -10.32 17.24
N HIS A 248 -9.70 -9.89 17.53
CA HIS A 248 -8.51 -10.61 17.10
C HIS A 248 -8.36 -12.00 17.75
N HIS A 249 -8.85 -12.19 18.97
CA HIS A 249 -8.90 -13.51 19.60
C HIS A 249 -9.89 -14.43 18.86
N ILE A 250 -11.07 -13.90 18.49
CA ILE A 250 -12.05 -14.62 17.67
C ILE A 250 -11.42 -15.00 16.34
N THR A 251 -10.85 -14.05 15.58
CA THR A 251 -10.26 -14.33 14.26
C THR A 251 -9.07 -15.27 14.36
N ARG A 252 -8.25 -15.20 15.42
CA ARG A 252 -7.11 -16.12 15.66
C ARG A 252 -7.56 -17.58 15.79
N HIS A 253 -8.67 -17.80 16.48
CA HIS A 253 -9.18 -19.14 16.82
C HIS A 253 -10.25 -19.66 15.88
N THR A 254 -10.71 -18.84 14.94
CA THR A 254 -11.59 -19.23 13.84
C THR A 254 -10.82 -19.24 12.51
N ALA A 255 -10.75 -18.10 11.83
CA ALA A 255 -10.21 -17.96 10.48
C ALA A 255 -8.68 -18.11 10.40
N ASP A 256 -7.93 -17.68 11.41
CA ASP A 256 -6.46 -17.59 11.42
C ASP A 256 -5.89 -17.05 10.09
N PHE A 257 -6.21 -15.80 9.77
CA PHE A 257 -5.83 -15.14 8.51
C PHE A 257 -4.32 -15.15 8.23
N SER A 258 -3.51 -15.13 9.28
CA SER A 258 -2.05 -15.17 9.20
C SER A 258 -1.47 -16.57 9.04
N ALA A 259 -2.31 -17.61 9.05
CA ALA A 259 -1.92 -19.02 9.04
C ALA A 259 -0.91 -19.35 10.15
N ASN A 260 -1.09 -18.79 11.35
CA ASN A 260 -0.17 -18.96 12.46
C ASN A 260 -0.18 -20.39 13.03
N ARG A 261 -1.28 -21.14 12.90
CA ARG A 261 -1.34 -22.59 13.24
C ARG A 261 -0.36 -23.43 12.43
N LEU A 262 -0.02 -23.00 11.21
CA LEU A 262 0.93 -23.69 10.33
C LEU A 262 2.39 -23.29 10.56
N LYS A 263 2.66 -22.45 11.57
CA LYS A 263 4.01 -21.95 11.88
C LYS A 263 4.46 -22.46 13.24
N ALA A 264 5.74 -22.80 13.34
CA ALA A 264 6.38 -23.00 14.63
C ALA A 264 6.16 -21.75 15.52
N PRO A 265 6.00 -21.89 16.85
CA PRO A 265 5.68 -20.78 17.75
C PRO A 265 6.56 -19.53 17.56
N HIS A 266 7.88 -19.72 17.43
CA HIS A 266 8.85 -18.63 17.21
C HIS A 266 8.73 -17.91 15.85
N ARG A 267 8.03 -18.51 14.86
CA ARG A 267 7.77 -17.94 13.52
C ARG A 267 6.38 -17.33 13.39
N GLN A 268 5.54 -17.41 14.42
CA GLN A 268 4.23 -16.76 14.41
C GLN A 268 4.38 -15.24 14.30
N SER A 269 3.35 -14.60 13.74
CA SER A 269 3.36 -13.18 13.39
C SER A 269 2.10 -12.51 13.94
N ASN A 270 2.29 -11.36 14.60
CA ASN A 270 1.20 -10.48 15.06
C ASN A 270 0.68 -9.55 13.96
N ARG A 271 1.25 -9.59 12.74
CA ARG A 271 0.74 -8.80 11.61
C ARG A 271 -0.72 -9.17 11.31
N LYS A 272 -1.60 -8.17 11.38
CA LYS A 272 -3.03 -8.26 11.06
C LYS A 272 -3.25 -8.10 9.56
N SER A 273 -4.25 -8.79 9.03
CA SER A 273 -4.75 -8.59 7.67
C SER A 273 -5.91 -7.60 7.67
N ASP A 274 -6.25 -7.07 6.51
CA ASP A 274 -7.36 -6.12 6.39
C ASP A 274 -8.71 -6.75 6.82
N LEU A 275 -8.92 -8.04 6.56
CA LEU A 275 -10.10 -8.76 7.05
C LEU A 275 -10.04 -9.01 8.57
N ASP A 276 -8.87 -9.29 9.13
CA ASP A 276 -8.69 -9.44 10.57
C ASP A 276 -9.12 -8.16 11.31
N GLU A 277 -8.66 -7.01 10.83
CA GLU A 277 -9.10 -5.69 11.31
C GLU A 277 -10.60 -5.48 11.10
N ALA A 278 -11.13 -5.86 9.93
CA ALA A 278 -12.53 -5.63 9.59
C ALA A 278 -13.50 -6.39 10.52
N PHE A 279 -13.25 -7.69 10.74
CA PHE A 279 -14.07 -8.50 11.63
C PHE A 279 -13.93 -8.04 13.09
N SER A 280 -12.75 -7.56 13.49
CA SER A 280 -12.51 -7.03 14.83
C SER A 280 -13.26 -5.71 15.07
N ASP A 281 -13.24 -4.79 14.09
CA ASP A 281 -14.03 -3.56 14.11
C ASP A 281 -15.54 -3.86 14.10
N TYR A 282 -16.00 -4.89 13.36
CA TYR A 282 -17.41 -5.32 13.37
C TYR A 282 -17.85 -5.79 14.76
N TRP A 283 -17.09 -6.69 15.40
CA TRP A 283 -17.46 -7.21 16.72
C TRP A 283 -17.50 -6.11 17.79
N ALA A 284 -16.57 -5.16 17.73
CA ALA A 284 -16.61 -3.99 18.59
C ALA A 284 -17.88 -3.17 18.39
N ALA A 285 -18.29 -2.94 17.13
CA ALA A 285 -19.51 -2.21 16.82
C ALA A 285 -20.77 -2.97 17.24
N ALA A 286 -20.82 -4.29 17.02
CA ALA A 286 -21.94 -5.15 17.39
C ALA A 286 -22.17 -5.16 18.91
N MET A 287 -21.10 -5.30 19.70
CA MET A 287 -21.19 -5.32 21.16
C MET A 287 -21.47 -3.96 21.79
N LEU A 288 -21.11 -2.86 21.10
CA LEU A 288 -21.50 -1.50 21.47
C LEU A 288 -22.89 -1.12 20.93
N ASP A 289 -23.44 -1.91 20.01
CA ASP A 289 -24.58 -1.54 19.17
C ASP A 289 -24.43 -0.13 18.56
N CYS A 290 -23.21 0.19 18.11
CA CYS A 290 -22.84 1.52 17.62
C CYS A 290 -21.74 1.43 16.55
N PRO A 291 -21.84 2.18 15.42
CA PRO A 291 -20.81 2.16 14.37
C PRO A 291 -19.51 2.88 14.75
N TYR A 292 -19.50 3.59 15.88
CA TYR A 292 -18.36 4.35 16.36
C TYR A 292 -17.63 3.58 17.46
N ILE A 293 -16.83 2.61 17.05
CA ILE A 293 -16.01 1.82 17.98
C ILE A 293 -15.02 2.68 18.79
N TRP A 294 -14.79 3.93 18.36
CA TRP A 294 -13.94 4.94 19.00
C TRP A 294 -14.72 6.05 19.72
N ALA A 295 -16.06 5.98 19.82
CA ALA A 295 -16.91 6.99 20.46
C ALA A 295 -16.54 7.29 21.93
N TRP A 296 -15.74 6.41 22.54
CA TRP A 296 -15.22 6.52 23.89
C TRP A 296 -13.88 7.30 23.99
N HIS A 297 -13.26 7.69 22.87
CA HIS A 297 -11.89 8.26 22.82
C HIS A 297 -11.73 9.57 22.07
N ARG A 298 -12.60 9.87 21.12
CA ARG A 298 -12.49 11.07 20.29
C ARG A 298 -13.84 11.74 20.17
N LYS A 299 -13.84 13.07 20.18
CA LYS A 299 -15.04 13.85 19.86
C LYS A 299 -15.47 13.48 18.44
N HIS A 300 -16.73 13.11 18.31
CA HIS A 300 -17.39 12.90 17.02
C HIS A 300 -18.50 13.93 16.92
N THR A 301 -18.46 14.73 15.86
CA THR A 301 -19.54 15.68 15.54
C THR A 301 -20.11 15.33 14.17
N LYS A 302 -21.25 15.93 13.82
CA LYS A 302 -21.79 15.87 12.45
C LYS A 302 -20.77 16.37 11.39
N HIS A 303 -19.74 17.11 11.81
CA HIS A 303 -18.71 17.70 10.96
C HIS A 303 -17.36 16.97 11.01
N GLU A 304 -17.14 16.07 11.97
CA GLU A 304 -15.85 15.39 12.17
C GLU A 304 -16.07 13.90 12.50
N ILE A 305 -16.14 13.07 11.46
CA ILE A 305 -16.27 11.61 11.57
C ILE A 305 -14.89 10.98 11.51
N HIS A 306 -14.53 10.16 12.51
CA HIS A 306 -13.26 9.45 12.51
C HIS A 306 -13.14 8.53 11.27
N PRO A 307 -11.98 8.49 10.58
CA PRO A 307 -11.80 7.71 9.36
C PRO A 307 -11.96 6.18 9.47
N ARG A 308 -12.05 5.66 10.70
CA ARG A 308 -12.35 4.24 11.04
C ARG A 308 -13.78 4.02 11.55
N SER A 309 -14.66 5.02 11.45
CA SER A 309 -16.08 4.82 11.76
C SER A 309 -16.72 3.88 10.73
N LEU A 310 -17.61 3.01 11.16
CA LEU A 310 -18.35 2.13 10.25
C LEU A 310 -19.47 2.87 9.48
N LEU A 311 -19.72 4.15 9.79
CA LEU A 311 -20.49 5.06 8.94
C LEU A 311 -19.65 5.71 7.83
N SER A 312 -18.35 5.42 7.75
CA SER A 312 -17.51 5.91 6.66
C SER A 312 -18.14 5.58 5.31
N ASN A 313 -18.03 6.49 4.34
CA ASN A 313 -18.42 6.25 2.95
C ASN A 313 -17.33 5.55 2.12
N LYS A 314 -16.23 5.14 2.78
CA LYS A 314 -15.13 4.42 2.13
C LYS A 314 -15.60 3.21 1.36
N ASP A 315 -15.01 3.02 0.20
CA ASP A 315 -15.23 1.89 -0.67
C ASP A 315 -13.90 1.39 -1.27
N MET A 316 -13.95 0.40 -2.15
CA MET A 316 -12.74 -0.15 -2.78
C MET A 316 -11.92 0.84 -3.63
N THR A 317 -12.43 2.04 -3.96
CA THR A 317 -11.66 3.08 -4.66
C THR A 317 -10.63 3.75 -3.75
N GLU A 318 -10.88 3.75 -2.44
CA GLU A 318 -9.99 4.31 -1.42
C GLU A 318 -9.04 3.27 -0.80
N TYR A 319 -9.09 2.02 -1.27
CA TYR A 319 -8.26 0.93 -0.76
C TYR A 319 -6.79 1.11 -1.14
N ASP A 320 -5.89 1.13 -0.15
CA ASP A 320 -4.45 1.27 -0.39
C ASP A 320 -3.81 -0.10 -0.63
N PHE A 321 -3.34 -0.32 -1.87
CA PHE A 321 -2.61 -1.52 -2.28
C PHE A 321 -1.09 -1.48 -1.97
N GLY A 322 -0.65 -0.48 -1.20
CA GLY A 322 0.72 -0.33 -0.73
C GLY A 322 1.21 -1.51 0.11
N LEU A 323 2.53 -1.78 0.10
CA LEU A 323 3.12 -2.79 0.98
C LEU A 323 3.12 -2.36 2.46
N ASP A 324 3.07 -1.05 2.68
CA ASP A 324 3.00 -0.35 3.96
C ASP A 324 1.60 0.23 4.24
N SER A 325 0.57 -0.25 3.53
CA SER A 325 -0.80 0.19 3.76
C SER A 325 -1.22 -0.10 5.20
N ASP A 326 -2.06 0.77 5.75
CA ASP A 326 -2.62 0.61 7.08
C ASP A 326 -3.80 -0.38 7.03
N PRO A 327 -3.67 -1.60 7.58
CA PRO A 327 -4.73 -2.61 7.54
C PRO A 327 -6.02 -2.11 8.21
N HIS A 328 -5.91 -1.23 9.20
CA HIS A 328 -7.06 -0.63 9.88
C HIS A 328 -7.90 0.22 8.92
N SER A 329 -7.24 1.05 8.08
CA SER A 329 -7.93 1.90 7.11
C SER A 329 -8.58 1.08 6.00
N ASN A 330 -7.88 0.05 5.50
CA ASN A 330 -8.43 -0.85 4.48
C ASN A 330 -9.57 -1.71 5.03
N GLY A 331 -9.40 -2.27 6.23
CA GLY A 331 -10.39 -3.13 6.90
C GLY A 331 -11.71 -2.41 7.18
N THR A 332 -11.68 -1.09 7.42
CA THR A 332 -12.88 -0.25 7.62
C THR A 332 -13.89 -0.42 6.47
N ILE A 333 -13.43 -0.60 5.23
CA ILE A 333 -14.32 -0.76 4.05
C ILE A 333 -15.21 -2.01 4.22
N PHE A 334 -14.62 -3.12 4.63
CA PHE A 334 -15.34 -4.39 4.81
C PHE A 334 -16.19 -4.38 6.08
N ALA A 335 -15.66 -3.83 7.18
CA ALA A 335 -16.41 -3.69 8.43
C ALA A 335 -17.66 -2.83 8.28
N ALA A 336 -17.57 -1.73 7.52
CA ALA A 336 -18.71 -0.86 7.22
C ALA A 336 -19.79 -1.59 6.41
N ALA A 337 -19.41 -2.50 5.50
CA ALA A 337 -20.38 -3.35 4.79
C ALA A 337 -21.12 -4.28 5.76
N LEU A 338 -20.39 -4.98 6.65
CA LEU A 338 -20.99 -5.85 7.66
C LEU A 338 -21.94 -5.10 8.59
N TRP A 339 -21.54 -3.89 9.01
CA TRP A 339 -22.39 -3.03 9.83
C TRP A 339 -23.66 -2.59 9.09
N ASP A 340 -23.55 -2.18 7.83
CA ASP A 340 -24.70 -1.81 6.98
C ASP A 340 -25.69 -2.99 6.88
N ILE A 341 -25.20 -4.23 6.72
CA ILE A 341 -26.04 -5.45 6.68
C ILE A 341 -26.79 -5.64 8.00
N ARG A 342 -26.07 -5.61 9.13
CA ARG A 342 -26.65 -5.79 10.45
C ARG A 342 -27.72 -4.74 10.73
N LYS A 343 -27.49 -3.48 10.33
CA LYS A 343 -28.44 -2.38 10.47
C LYS A 343 -29.68 -2.57 9.61
N GLU A 344 -29.51 -2.86 8.31
CA GLU A 344 -30.64 -3.02 7.39
C GLU A 344 -31.54 -4.21 7.80
N ILE A 345 -30.94 -5.33 8.20
CA ILE A 345 -31.71 -6.51 8.62
C ILE A 345 -32.37 -6.30 9.98
N SER A 346 -31.68 -5.65 10.93
CA SER A 346 -32.28 -5.30 12.21
C SER A 346 -33.48 -4.37 12.08
N PHE A 347 -33.50 -3.52 11.06
CA PHE A 347 -34.63 -2.62 10.79
C PHE A 347 -35.86 -3.41 10.32
N LEU A 348 -35.65 -4.49 9.56
CA LEU A 348 -36.73 -5.34 9.05
C LEU A 348 -37.19 -6.40 10.07
N ASN A 349 -36.27 -6.91 10.89
CA ASN A 349 -36.52 -7.91 11.91
C ASN A 349 -35.68 -7.60 13.16
N PRO A 350 -36.29 -7.29 14.31
CA PRO A 350 -35.55 -7.03 15.56
C PRO A 350 -34.62 -8.17 16.00
N LYS A 351 -34.94 -9.43 15.68
CA LYS A 351 -34.07 -10.59 15.94
C LYS A 351 -32.88 -10.68 14.96
N GLY A 352 -32.97 -9.97 13.84
CA GLY A 352 -32.02 -10.01 12.73
C GLY A 352 -30.60 -9.53 13.06
N LYS A 353 -30.41 -8.81 14.18
CA LYS A 353 -29.06 -8.51 14.70
C LYS A 353 -28.29 -9.80 15.00
N LYS A 354 -28.90 -10.71 15.75
CA LYS A 354 -28.30 -11.99 16.14
C LYS A 354 -28.07 -12.87 14.91
N ASP A 355 -29.00 -12.86 13.95
CA ASP A 355 -28.86 -13.64 12.72
C ASP A 355 -27.58 -13.24 11.97
N ILE A 356 -27.30 -11.93 11.86
CA ILE A 356 -26.08 -11.47 11.20
C ILE A 356 -24.81 -11.73 12.02
N ASP A 357 -24.89 -11.69 13.35
CA ASP A 357 -23.79 -12.09 14.22
C ASP A 357 -23.45 -13.60 14.02
N ILE A 358 -24.46 -14.46 13.85
CA ILE A 358 -24.30 -15.88 13.49
C ILE A 358 -23.67 -16.02 12.10
N VAL A 359 -24.16 -15.29 11.09
CA VAL A 359 -23.61 -15.31 9.72
C VAL A 359 -22.14 -14.90 9.73
N VAL A 360 -21.79 -13.82 10.43
CA VAL A 360 -20.42 -13.31 10.51
C VAL A 360 -19.50 -14.31 11.20
N LEU A 361 -19.94 -14.91 12.31
CA LEU A 361 -19.16 -15.92 13.01
C LEU A 361 -18.99 -17.18 12.17
N LYS A 362 -20.05 -17.67 11.51
CA LYS A 362 -19.96 -18.82 10.62
C LYS A 362 -19.07 -18.55 9.41
N ALA A 363 -19.07 -17.33 8.87
CA ALA A 363 -18.15 -16.95 7.80
C ALA A 363 -16.69 -17.10 8.24
N LEU A 364 -16.35 -16.70 9.47
CA LEU A 364 -15.00 -16.90 10.03
C LEU A 364 -14.64 -18.39 10.16
N THR A 365 -15.57 -19.26 10.58
CA THR A 365 -15.28 -20.70 10.66
C THR A 365 -15.13 -21.33 9.27
N ILE A 366 -15.95 -20.93 8.29
CA ILE A 366 -15.81 -21.34 6.87
C ILE A 366 -14.44 -20.96 6.32
N ILE A 367 -13.97 -19.73 6.55
CA ILE A 367 -12.63 -19.27 6.14
C ILE A 367 -11.55 -20.12 6.82
N GLY A 368 -11.75 -20.47 8.09
CA GLY A 368 -10.85 -21.31 8.87
C GLY A 368 -10.75 -22.75 8.39
N GLN A 369 -11.86 -23.35 7.94
CA GLN A 369 -11.94 -24.77 7.55
C GLN A 369 -11.28 -25.09 6.19
N HIS A 370 -11.01 -24.08 5.36
CA HIS A 370 -10.19 -24.22 4.13
C HIS A 370 -10.65 -25.35 3.17
N GLN A 371 -11.96 -25.45 2.93
CA GLN A 371 -12.55 -26.54 2.13
C GLN A 371 -12.38 -26.45 0.60
N ASP A 372 -11.83 -25.35 0.06
CA ASP A 372 -11.82 -25.11 -1.39
C ASP A 372 -10.40 -25.15 -2.03
N SER A 373 -9.40 -25.81 -1.45
CA SER A 373 -8.03 -25.84 -2.00
C SER A 373 -7.51 -27.26 -2.29
N PRO A 374 -7.12 -27.56 -3.54
CA PRO A 374 -6.65 -28.90 -3.95
C PRO A 374 -5.22 -29.24 -3.51
N TYR A 375 -4.63 -28.52 -2.55
CA TYR A 375 -3.24 -28.68 -2.11
C TYR A 375 -3.13 -28.76 -0.59
N ASN A 376 -2.12 -29.48 -0.08
CA ASN A 376 -1.74 -29.42 1.35
C ASN A 376 -1.53 -27.96 1.79
N PRO A 377 -2.10 -27.52 2.92
CA PRO A 377 -2.11 -26.11 3.28
C PRO A 377 -0.68 -25.64 3.62
N THR A 378 -0.13 -24.77 2.77
CA THR A 378 1.12 -24.05 3.05
C THR A 378 0.80 -22.70 3.69
N VAL A 379 1.69 -22.17 4.53
CA VAL A 379 1.55 -20.81 5.12
C VAL A 379 1.23 -19.74 4.07
N LYS A 380 1.87 -19.82 2.89
CA LYS A 380 1.65 -18.88 1.79
C LYS A 380 0.29 -19.11 1.13
N GLY A 381 -0.06 -20.35 0.80
CA GLY A 381 -1.34 -20.70 0.18
C GLY A 381 -2.53 -20.34 1.05
N THR A 382 -2.48 -20.70 2.33
CA THR A 382 -3.52 -20.39 3.32
C THR A 382 -3.72 -18.90 3.53
N ARG A 383 -2.68 -18.07 3.44
CA ARG A 383 -2.84 -16.61 3.51
C ARG A 383 -3.52 -16.05 2.27
N ILE A 384 -3.21 -16.59 1.09
CA ILE A 384 -3.83 -16.16 -0.18
C ILE A 384 -5.33 -16.51 -0.17
N SER A 385 -5.68 -17.72 0.26
CA SER A 385 -7.06 -18.20 0.29
C SER A 385 -7.94 -17.53 1.33
N ARG A 386 -7.39 -16.82 2.32
CA ARG A 386 -8.15 -16.21 3.44
C ARG A 386 -8.19 -14.68 3.43
N SER A 387 -7.37 -13.98 2.64
CA SER A 387 -7.16 -12.54 2.80
C SER A 387 -7.96 -11.61 1.88
N GLY A 388 -8.59 -12.12 0.82
CA GLY A 388 -9.33 -11.30 -0.15
C GLY A 388 -10.74 -10.93 0.32
N PHE A 389 -11.19 -9.69 0.09
CA PHE A 389 -12.56 -9.28 0.42
C PHE A 389 -13.63 -10.07 -0.34
N ASN A 390 -13.35 -10.57 -1.56
CA ASN A 390 -14.23 -11.54 -2.21
C ASN A 390 -14.36 -12.84 -1.45
N ILE A 391 -13.29 -13.34 -0.83
CA ILE A 391 -13.35 -14.54 0.02
C ILE A 391 -14.21 -14.25 1.23
N GLY A 392 -14.02 -13.08 1.86
CA GLY A 392 -14.89 -12.60 2.93
C GLY A 392 -16.37 -12.61 2.51
N LEU A 393 -16.71 -11.95 1.40
CA LEU A 393 -18.07 -11.91 0.86
C LEU A 393 -18.62 -13.31 0.51
N LYS A 394 -17.83 -14.15 -0.18
CA LYS A 394 -18.22 -15.54 -0.51
C LYS A 394 -18.53 -16.32 0.76
N SER A 395 -17.74 -16.13 1.81
CA SER A 395 -17.92 -16.83 3.08
C SER A 395 -19.14 -16.32 3.84
N VAL A 396 -19.42 -15.01 3.81
CA VAL A 396 -20.64 -14.42 4.38
C VAL A 396 -21.89 -14.94 3.66
N LEU A 397 -21.88 -14.99 2.32
CA LEU A 397 -22.99 -15.56 1.54
C LEU A 397 -23.17 -17.06 1.77
N LYS A 398 -22.07 -17.82 1.87
CA LYS A 398 -22.12 -19.25 2.19
C LYS A 398 -22.65 -19.48 3.61
N ALA A 399 -22.26 -18.64 4.58
CA ALA A 399 -22.77 -18.67 5.93
C ALA A 399 -24.27 -18.38 6.00
N ASP A 400 -24.76 -17.34 5.31
CA ASP A 400 -26.19 -17.04 5.18
C ASP A 400 -26.97 -18.21 4.56
N LYS A 401 -26.43 -18.83 3.50
CA LYS A 401 -27.02 -20.02 2.90
C LYS A 401 -27.12 -21.21 3.87
N ILE A 402 -26.10 -21.42 4.70
CA ILE A 402 -26.05 -22.54 5.66
C ILE A 402 -26.96 -22.29 6.87
N CYS A 403 -26.92 -21.09 7.44
CA CYS A 403 -27.59 -20.78 8.70
C CYS A 403 -29.04 -20.36 8.51
N PHE A 404 -29.36 -19.72 7.38
CA PHE A 404 -30.65 -19.07 7.16
C PHE A 404 -31.19 -19.30 5.74
N ASN A 405 -30.76 -20.36 5.04
CA ASN A 405 -31.21 -20.70 3.68
C ASN A 405 -31.08 -19.56 2.65
N GLY A 406 -30.22 -18.57 2.90
CA GLY A 406 -29.95 -17.49 1.95
C GLY A 406 -30.92 -16.32 2.04
N ILE A 407 -31.79 -16.24 3.05
CA ILE A 407 -32.81 -15.17 3.16
C ILE A 407 -32.19 -13.76 3.21
N HIS A 408 -30.94 -13.61 3.64
CA HIS A 408 -30.28 -12.30 3.74
C HIS A 408 -29.43 -11.97 2.51
N THR A 409 -29.36 -12.86 1.53
CA THR A 409 -28.41 -12.79 0.40
C THR A 409 -28.50 -11.48 -0.38
N ASP A 410 -29.71 -10.97 -0.61
CA ASP A 410 -29.89 -9.73 -1.39
C ASP A 410 -29.42 -8.49 -0.62
N ILE A 411 -29.70 -8.42 0.68
CA ILE A 411 -29.22 -7.33 1.55
C ILE A 411 -27.70 -7.39 1.67
N ILE A 412 -27.14 -8.60 1.85
CA ILE A 412 -25.69 -8.83 1.87
C ILE A 412 -25.06 -8.29 0.59
N LYS A 413 -25.55 -8.74 -0.58
CA LYS A 413 -25.05 -8.28 -1.89
C LYS A 413 -25.18 -6.77 -2.05
N LYS A 414 -26.32 -6.19 -1.67
CA LYS A 414 -26.56 -4.74 -1.73
C LYS A 414 -25.54 -3.95 -0.91
N CYS A 415 -25.33 -4.32 0.35
CA CYS A 415 -24.43 -3.62 1.25
C CYS A 415 -22.96 -3.76 0.83
N PHE A 416 -22.53 -4.94 0.39
CA PHE A 416 -21.18 -5.11 -0.16
C PHE A 416 -20.98 -4.37 -1.48
N LYS A 417 -21.99 -4.33 -2.35
CA LYS A 417 -21.97 -3.57 -3.60
C LYS A 417 -21.84 -2.06 -3.35
N LYS A 418 -22.51 -1.53 -2.32
CA LYS A 418 -22.36 -0.12 -1.88
C LYS A 418 -20.90 0.23 -1.54
N ARG A 419 -20.08 -0.77 -1.14
CA ARG A 419 -18.65 -0.63 -0.85
C ARG A 419 -17.74 -1.06 -2.01
N SER A 420 -18.30 -1.27 -3.19
CA SER A 420 -17.57 -1.72 -4.38
C SER A 420 -16.88 -3.09 -4.18
N ILE A 421 -17.39 -3.93 -3.26
CA ILE A 421 -16.93 -5.31 -3.03
C ILE A 421 -17.83 -6.27 -3.81
N THR A 422 -17.23 -7.10 -4.67
CA THR A 422 -17.96 -8.07 -5.51
C THR A 422 -17.33 -9.46 -5.43
N LEU A 423 -18.10 -10.51 -5.72
CA LEU A 423 -17.60 -11.91 -5.73
C LEU A 423 -16.49 -12.12 -6.76
N ASP A 424 -16.58 -11.45 -7.91
CA ASP A 424 -15.63 -11.56 -9.03
C ASP A 424 -14.30 -10.82 -8.78
N TYR A 425 -14.13 -10.22 -7.60
CA TYR A 425 -13.08 -9.23 -7.34
C TYR A 425 -12.20 -9.61 -6.15
N SER A 426 -11.09 -10.30 -6.40
CA SER A 426 -10.11 -10.58 -5.34
C SER A 426 -9.18 -9.39 -5.06
N ASN A 427 -9.06 -9.03 -3.78
CA ASN A 427 -8.02 -8.09 -3.29
C ASN A 427 -6.65 -8.77 -3.12
N THR A 428 -6.50 -10.01 -3.62
CA THR A 428 -5.21 -10.71 -3.57
C THR A 428 -4.28 -10.18 -4.65
N LYS A 429 -2.97 -10.13 -4.37
CA LYS A 429 -1.94 -9.55 -5.25
C LYS A 429 -1.95 -10.08 -6.70
N SER A 430 -2.58 -11.23 -6.97
CA SER A 430 -2.73 -11.81 -8.32
C SER A 430 -3.74 -11.07 -9.20
N ASN A 431 -4.79 -10.45 -8.64
CA ASN A 431 -5.81 -9.74 -9.44
C ASN A 431 -5.45 -8.30 -9.79
N LYS A 432 -4.19 -7.91 -9.57
CA LYS A 432 -3.60 -6.69 -10.13
C LYS A 432 -3.75 -6.64 -11.65
N PHE A 433 -3.87 -7.78 -12.34
CA PHE A 433 -4.11 -7.86 -13.78
C PHE A 433 -5.59 -7.73 -14.20
N ASP A 434 -6.56 -8.11 -13.37
CA ASP A 434 -8.00 -7.95 -13.67
C ASP A 434 -8.56 -6.60 -13.17
N GLN A 435 -7.94 -5.95 -12.18
CA GLN A 435 -8.18 -4.54 -11.90
C GLN A 435 -7.76 -3.64 -13.06
N LEU A 436 -6.77 -4.08 -13.84
CA LEU A 436 -6.47 -3.44 -15.11
C LEU A 436 -7.67 -3.62 -16.07
N LYS A 437 -8.32 -4.77 -16.15
CA LYS A 437 -9.61 -4.90 -16.89
C LYS A 437 -10.74 -4.00 -16.36
N LYS A 438 -10.79 -3.62 -15.07
CA LYS A 438 -11.75 -2.61 -14.55
C LYS A 438 -11.30 -1.15 -14.70
N LEU A 439 -10.02 -0.89 -15.02
CA LEU A 439 -9.59 0.39 -15.60
C LEU A 439 -10.18 0.63 -17.01
N ASN A 440 -10.96 -0.33 -17.55
CA ASN A 440 -11.93 -0.09 -18.62
C ASN A 440 -13.05 0.89 -18.24
N ILE A 441 -13.07 1.52 -17.06
CA ILE A 441 -13.86 2.74 -16.84
C ILE A 441 -13.26 3.94 -17.63
N VAL A 442 -11.98 3.91 -18.00
CA VAL A 442 -11.41 4.82 -19.00
C VAL A 442 -11.81 4.41 -20.43
N GLU A 443 -12.18 3.15 -20.67
CA GLU A 443 -12.69 2.68 -21.97
C GLU A 443 -14.22 2.85 -22.11
N LYS A 444 -14.99 2.79 -21.01
CA LYS A 444 -16.47 2.92 -21.00
C LYS A 444 -17.00 4.32 -20.67
N LYS A 445 -16.22 5.19 -20.03
CA LYS A 445 -16.29 6.59 -20.45
C LYS A 445 -15.58 6.63 -21.81
N GLN A 446 -16.33 6.36 -22.88
CA GLN A 446 -16.36 7.41 -23.88
C GLN A 446 -16.55 8.69 -23.04
N ILE A 447 -15.46 9.47 -22.87
CA ILE A 447 -15.63 10.90 -22.85
C ILE A 447 -16.50 11.08 -24.06
N SER A 448 -17.80 11.33 -23.83
CA SER A 448 -18.68 11.63 -24.94
C SER A 448 -17.89 12.61 -25.77
N SER A 449 -17.94 12.46 -27.07
CA SER A 449 -17.59 13.51 -27.99
C SER A 449 -18.50 14.72 -27.73
N ASN A 450 -18.46 15.29 -26.53
CA ASN A 450 -18.78 16.66 -26.29
C ASN A 450 -17.65 17.38 -27.01
N ASP A 451 -18.00 17.73 -28.24
CA ASP A 451 -17.47 18.72 -29.14
C ASP A 451 -16.64 19.85 -28.46
N LYS A 452 -16.99 20.22 -27.21
CA LYS A 452 -16.24 21.16 -26.34
C LYS A 452 -14.79 20.78 -26.03
N SER A 453 -14.46 19.49 -25.85
CA SER A 453 -13.09 19.06 -25.50
C SER A 453 -12.14 19.11 -26.70
N ILE A 454 -12.61 18.67 -27.87
CA ILE A 454 -11.88 18.78 -29.14
C ILE A 454 -11.74 20.26 -29.54
N LYS A 455 -12.80 21.08 -29.39
CA LYS A 455 -12.74 22.54 -29.61
C LYS A 455 -11.66 23.25 -28.78
N HIS A 456 -11.33 22.74 -27.58
CA HIS A 456 -10.26 23.33 -26.76
C HIS A 456 -8.86 22.94 -27.28
N ILE A 457 -8.70 21.72 -27.79
CA ILE A 457 -7.42 21.24 -28.34
C ILE A 457 -7.13 21.89 -29.70
N LEU A 458 -8.16 22.09 -30.52
CA LEU A 458 -8.07 22.79 -31.81
C LEU A 458 -7.54 24.23 -31.70
N LYS A 459 -7.55 24.84 -30.50
CA LYS A 459 -6.90 26.13 -30.23
C LYS A 459 -5.37 26.05 -30.21
N PHE A 460 -4.80 24.86 -30.05
CA PHE A 460 -3.39 24.64 -29.80
C PHE A 460 -2.74 23.67 -30.79
N ASP A 461 -3.51 22.77 -31.38
CA ASP A 461 -3.07 21.75 -32.31
C ASP A 461 -4.00 21.74 -33.54
N PRO A 462 -3.47 21.74 -34.78
CA PRO A 462 -4.28 21.56 -35.99
C PRO A 462 -5.08 20.25 -35.95
N GLU A 463 -6.28 20.25 -36.54
CA GLU A 463 -7.12 19.03 -36.57
C GLU A 463 -6.39 17.83 -37.20
N ALA A 464 -5.56 18.08 -38.21
CA ALA A 464 -4.81 17.07 -38.96
C ALA A 464 -3.81 16.25 -38.10
N ILE A 465 -3.41 16.74 -36.92
CA ILE A 465 -2.46 16.01 -36.05
C ILE A 465 -3.12 15.35 -34.84
N ILE A 466 -4.46 15.42 -34.74
CA ILE A 466 -5.23 14.84 -33.65
C ILE A 466 -5.88 13.53 -34.15
N PRO A 467 -5.43 12.35 -33.66
CA PRO A 467 -5.99 11.08 -34.09
C PRO A 467 -7.46 10.96 -33.70
N LYS A 468 -8.24 10.29 -34.54
CA LYS A 468 -9.63 9.94 -34.23
C LYS A 468 -9.66 8.96 -33.06
N THR A 469 -10.75 8.94 -32.30
CA THR A 469 -10.81 8.16 -31.05
C THR A 469 -10.58 6.66 -31.27
N TRP A 470 -11.07 6.09 -32.37
CA TRP A 470 -10.85 4.69 -32.72
C TRP A 470 -9.42 4.38 -33.19
N GLU A 471 -8.62 5.40 -33.50
CA GLU A 471 -7.20 5.25 -33.86
C GLU A 471 -6.29 5.19 -32.63
N LEU A 472 -6.78 5.56 -31.45
CA LEU A 472 -6.06 5.37 -30.19
C LEU A 472 -6.20 3.91 -29.74
N LEU A 473 -5.10 3.15 -29.77
CA LEU A 473 -5.14 1.76 -29.31
C LEU A 473 -5.45 1.70 -27.82
N THR A 474 -6.47 0.90 -27.50
CA THR A 474 -6.68 0.46 -26.13
C THR A 474 -5.57 -0.49 -25.71
N ARG A 475 -5.46 -0.72 -24.40
CA ARG A 475 -4.50 -1.71 -23.89
C ARG A 475 -4.78 -3.09 -24.48
N THR A 476 -6.04 -3.48 -24.52
CA THR A 476 -6.46 -4.81 -25.00
C THR A 476 -6.22 -4.98 -26.49
N ASP A 477 -6.41 -3.91 -27.28
CA ASP A 477 -6.10 -3.92 -28.71
C ASP A 477 -4.60 -4.01 -28.96
N LEU A 478 -3.79 -3.26 -28.20
CA LEU A 478 -2.33 -3.35 -28.29
C LEU A 478 -1.85 -4.76 -27.91
N GLU A 479 -2.41 -5.36 -26.86
CA GLU A 479 -2.09 -6.74 -26.46
C GLU A 479 -2.44 -7.74 -27.57
N ARG A 480 -3.60 -7.58 -28.22
CA ARG A 480 -3.99 -8.39 -29.39
C ARG A 480 -3.03 -8.21 -30.56
N GLN A 481 -2.71 -6.97 -30.94
CA GLN A 481 -1.77 -6.65 -32.02
C GLN A 481 -0.38 -7.23 -31.76
N LEU A 482 0.09 -7.23 -30.50
CA LEU A 482 1.37 -7.82 -30.12
C LEU A 482 1.35 -9.35 -30.03
N ASN A 483 0.18 -9.97 -29.85
CA ASN A 483 0.05 -11.43 -29.84
C ASN A 483 -0.11 -12.00 -31.26
N SER A 484 -0.69 -11.23 -32.20
CA SER A 484 -0.76 -11.61 -33.61
C SER A 484 0.57 -11.42 -34.37
N ASN A 485 1.50 -10.64 -33.82
CA ASN A 485 2.82 -10.39 -34.41
C ASN A 485 3.92 -11.17 -33.68
N CYS A 486 4.66 -12.04 -34.38
CA CYS A 486 5.71 -12.92 -33.82
C CYS A 486 7.03 -12.23 -33.41
N ASP A 487 7.09 -10.89 -33.37
CA ASP A 487 8.34 -10.17 -33.07
C ASP A 487 8.64 -10.04 -31.55
N CYS A 488 7.77 -10.52 -30.66
CA CYS A 488 7.98 -10.45 -29.22
C CYS A 488 8.41 -11.81 -28.60
N PRO A 489 9.15 -11.82 -27.47
CA PRO A 489 9.63 -10.68 -26.70
C PRO A 489 10.75 -9.88 -27.40
N PHE A 490 10.79 -8.58 -27.16
CA PHE A 490 11.80 -7.65 -27.65
C PHE A 490 13.08 -7.73 -26.83
N SER A 491 14.22 -7.65 -27.50
CA SER A 491 15.52 -7.66 -26.82
C SER A 491 15.77 -6.39 -26.01
N LEU A 492 15.36 -5.25 -26.56
CA LEU A 492 15.41 -3.95 -25.91
C LEU A 492 14.25 -3.09 -26.40
N THR A 493 13.62 -2.35 -25.50
CA THR A 493 12.66 -1.31 -25.85
C THR A 493 13.13 0.01 -25.24
N ALA A 494 13.17 1.04 -26.06
CA ALA A 494 13.53 2.39 -25.67
C ALA A 494 12.33 3.32 -25.79
N VAL A 495 12.09 4.11 -24.75
CA VAL A 495 11.06 5.15 -24.70
C VAL A 495 11.71 6.50 -24.47
N GLY A 496 10.98 7.56 -24.84
CA GLY A 496 11.41 8.94 -24.68
C GLY A 496 11.51 9.43 -23.24
N ASP A 497 11.47 10.76 -23.09
CA ASP A 497 11.70 11.44 -21.82
C ASP A 497 10.60 11.19 -20.79
N ILE A 498 11.01 10.93 -19.54
CA ILE A 498 10.14 10.57 -18.42
C ILE A 498 10.30 11.57 -17.27
N MET A 499 9.19 12.24 -16.93
CA MET A 499 9.08 13.09 -15.75
C MET A 499 7.73 12.84 -15.07
N LEU A 500 7.74 11.96 -14.07
CA LEU A 500 6.56 11.46 -13.35
C LEU A 500 6.10 12.39 -12.21
N GLY A 501 6.11 13.71 -12.45
CA GLY A 501 5.81 14.74 -11.46
C GLY A 501 4.88 15.83 -12.00
N SER A 502 4.96 17.02 -11.38
CA SER A 502 4.25 18.22 -11.83
C SER A 502 2.74 17.98 -12.07
N ARG A 503 2.22 18.28 -13.26
CA ARG A 503 0.78 18.17 -13.58
C ARG A 503 0.27 16.73 -13.57
N MET A 504 1.15 15.75 -13.82
CA MET A 504 0.81 14.33 -13.77
C MET A 504 0.49 13.85 -12.34
N ASN A 505 0.95 14.56 -11.30
CA ASN A 505 0.66 14.19 -9.91
C ASN A 505 -0.83 14.09 -9.62
N LYS A 506 -1.66 14.92 -10.28
CA LYS A 506 -3.11 14.85 -10.16
C LYS A 506 -3.62 13.51 -10.71
N SER A 507 -3.28 13.16 -11.94
CA SER A 507 -3.68 11.87 -12.54
C SER A 507 -3.17 10.66 -11.75
N ILE A 508 -1.94 10.71 -11.22
CA ILE A 508 -1.40 9.64 -10.36
C ILE A 508 -2.17 9.53 -9.03
N LYS A 509 -2.60 10.67 -8.47
CA LYS A 509 -3.41 10.70 -7.24
C LYS A 509 -4.81 10.14 -7.51
N ASP A 510 -5.44 10.58 -8.60
CA ASP A 510 -6.83 10.27 -8.92
C ASP A 510 -7.01 8.84 -9.44
N PHE A 511 -6.06 8.33 -10.23
CA PHE A 511 -6.15 7.03 -10.91
C PHE A 511 -5.12 6.00 -10.44
N GLY A 512 -4.22 6.38 -9.53
CA GLY A 512 -3.21 5.51 -8.96
C GLY A 512 -1.91 5.38 -9.77
N PRO A 513 -0.90 4.70 -9.21
CA PRO A 513 0.46 4.63 -9.77
C PRO A 513 0.59 3.79 -11.05
N GLU A 514 -0.40 2.99 -11.43
CA GLU A 514 -0.34 2.23 -12.70
C GLU A 514 -0.77 3.08 -13.90
N TYR A 515 -1.44 4.20 -13.64
CA TYR A 515 -2.12 5.00 -14.65
C TYR A 515 -1.20 5.51 -15.77
N PRO A 516 -0.01 6.09 -15.51
CA PRO A 516 0.79 6.74 -16.56
C PRO A 516 1.18 5.80 -17.71
N PHE A 517 1.37 4.51 -17.44
CA PHE A 517 1.85 3.55 -18.44
C PHE A 517 0.82 2.48 -18.81
N TYR A 518 -0.40 2.60 -18.28
CA TYR A 518 -1.43 1.58 -18.36
C TYR A 518 -1.71 1.10 -19.80
N SER A 519 -1.91 2.03 -20.73
CA SER A 519 -2.27 1.72 -22.13
C SER A 519 -1.15 1.05 -22.92
N VAL A 520 0.11 1.24 -22.51
CA VAL A 520 1.30 0.76 -23.21
C VAL A 520 1.97 -0.42 -22.50
N TYR A 521 1.47 -0.84 -21.33
CA TYR A 521 2.00 -1.98 -20.58
C TYR A 521 2.22 -3.26 -21.39
N PRO A 522 1.32 -3.69 -22.30
CA PRO A 522 1.55 -4.89 -23.09
C PRO A 522 2.87 -4.85 -23.88
N LEU A 523 3.22 -3.68 -24.43
CA LEU A 523 4.49 -3.47 -25.15
C LEU A 523 5.68 -3.46 -24.18
N LEU A 524 5.57 -2.65 -23.11
CA LEU A 524 6.66 -2.48 -22.14
C LEU A 524 7.05 -3.81 -21.46
N LYS A 525 6.08 -4.64 -21.09
CA LYS A 525 6.31 -5.92 -20.40
C LYS A 525 6.83 -7.03 -21.29
N LYS A 526 6.71 -6.90 -22.62
CA LYS A 526 7.25 -7.86 -23.59
C LYS A 526 8.70 -7.51 -23.99
N SER A 527 9.45 -6.87 -23.11
CA SER A 527 10.81 -6.41 -23.38
C SER A 527 11.79 -6.95 -22.33
N ASN A 528 12.90 -7.53 -22.76
CA ASN A 528 13.96 -8.02 -21.87
C ASN A 528 14.69 -6.86 -21.18
N ILE A 529 15.01 -5.81 -21.94
CA ILE A 529 15.60 -4.57 -21.45
C ILE A 529 14.63 -3.44 -21.78
N LEU A 530 14.22 -2.67 -20.78
CA LEU A 530 13.35 -1.50 -20.97
C LEU A 530 14.06 -0.27 -20.41
N ILE A 531 14.37 0.67 -21.31
CA ILE A 531 15.12 1.89 -21.02
C ILE A 531 14.33 3.13 -21.41
N GLY A 532 14.50 4.21 -20.63
CA GLY A 532 14.07 5.56 -20.99
C GLY A 532 14.94 6.59 -20.29
N ASN A 533 14.84 7.86 -20.70
CA ASN A 533 15.52 8.97 -20.04
C ASN A 533 14.70 9.44 -18.82
N LEU A 534 15.24 9.26 -17.62
CA LEU A 534 14.64 9.76 -16.38
C LEU A 534 15.06 11.22 -16.18
N GLU A 535 14.24 12.13 -16.67
CA GLU A 535 14.52 13.56 -16.66
C GLU A 535 14.18 14.22 -15.32
N GLY A 536 13.13 13.76 -14.64
CA GLY A 536 12.79 14.29 -13.30
C GLY A 536 13.52 13.57 -12.17
N PRO A 537 14.36 14.24 -11.35
CA PRO A 537 15.04 13.61 -10.22
C PRO A 537 14.04 13.24 -9.11
N PHE A 538 14.33 12.14 -8.41
CA PHE A 538 13.57 11.71 -7.24
C PHE A 538 14.18 12.30 -5.97
N ALA A 539 13.42 13.13 -5.26
CA ALA A 539 13.86 13.70 -4.00
C ALA A 539 12.69 13.91 -3.03
N ASP A 540 12.89 13.53 -1.77
CA ASP A 540 11.98 13.83 -0.66
C ASP A 540 12.58 14.95 0.19
N ILE A 541 13.81 14.76 0.66
CA ILE A 541 14.51 15.65 1.59
C ILE A 541 15.16 16.81 0.84
N SER A 542 15.93 16.51 -0.20
CA SER A 542 16.70 17.49 -0.97
C SER A 542 15.81 18.56 -1.55
N LEU A 543 16.20 19.82 -1.38
CA LEU A 543 15.43 20.96 -1.83
C LEU A 543 15.54 21.11 -3.34
N LYS A 544 14.43 21.52 -3.95
CA LYS A 544 14.40 21.86 -5.37
C LYS A 544 15.09 23.20 -5.57
N GLU A 545 16.00 23.29 -6.53
CA GLU A 545 16.62 24.55 -6.92
C GLU A 545 15.58 25.57 -7.40
N ILE A 546 15.81 26.83 -7.09
CA ILE A 546 14.95 27.94 -7.52
C ILE A 546 15.46 28.44 -8.88
N ARG A 547 15.03 27.77 -9.94
CA ARG A 547 15.25 28.19 -11.33
C ARG A 547 14.05 27.83 -12.19
N ASN A 548 13.94 28.49 -13.34
CA ASN A 548 12.88 28.21 -14.29
C ASN A 548 12.93 26.74 -14.74
N HIS A 549 11.78 26.07 -14.71
CA HIS A 549 11.59 24.68 -15.14
C HIS A 549 12.27 23.57 -14.31
N SER A 550 12.66 23.81 -13.06
CA SER A 550 13.17 22.71 -12.20
C SER A 550 12.11 21.72 -11.73
N TYR A 551 12.48 20.44 -11.71
CA TYR A 551 11.67 19.29 -11.33
C TYR A 551 12.07 18.74 -9.95
N LYS A 552 11.05 18.28 -9.21
CA LYS A 552 11.21 17.46 -8.02
C LYS A 552 10.12 16.42 -8.03
N VAL A 553 10.49 15.15 -8.17
CA VAL A 553 9.54 14.04 -8.24
C VAL A 553 9.56 13.29 -6.91
N PRO A 554 8.39 13.01 -6.28
CA PRO A 554 8.36 12.21 -5.06
C PRO A 554 8.98 10.83 -5.26
N PRO A 555 9.91 10.35 -4.41
CA PRO A 555 10.57 9.04 -4.56
C PRO A 555 9.60 7.86 -4.65
N LYS A 556 8.41 7.97 -4.04
CA LYS A 556 7.34 6.97 -4.16
C LYS A 556 6.91 6.72 -5.61
N ASN A 557 7.10 7.67 -6.53
CA ASN A 557 6.72 7.52 -7.94
C ASN A 557 7.70 6.63 -8.72
N ALA A 558 8.91 6.37 -8.22
CA ALA A 558 9.82 5.39 -8.84
C ALA A 558 9.23 3.97 -8.92
N ARG A 559 8.27 3.64 -8.05
CA ARG A 559 7.54 2.37 -8.11
C ARG A 559 6.73 2.20 -9.41
N ILE A 560 6.37 3.29 -10.07
CA ILE A 560 5.62 3.31 -11.33
C ILE A 560 6.50 2.71 -12.44
N LEU A 561 7.77 3.15 -12.53
CA LEU A 561 8.77 2.60 -13.46
C LEU A 561 8.94 1.09 -13.26
N ARG A 562 9.19 0.65 -12.01
CA ARG A 562 9.35 -0.77 -11.69
C ARG A 562 8.13 -1.61 -12.10
N ARG A 563 6.92 -1.10 -11.88
CA ARG A 563 5.66 -1.81 -12.19
C ARG A 563 5.42 -1.94 -13.69
N ALA A 564 5.94 -1.01 -14.48
CA ALA A 564 5.91 -1.05 -15.94
C ALA A 564 6.92 -2.02 -16.55
N GLY A 565 7.94 -2.43 -15.79
CA GLY A 565 9.00 -3.31 -16.25
C GLY A 565 10.34 -2.60 -16.53
N PHE A 566 10.48 -1.31 -16.20
CA PHE A 566 11.77 -0.64 -16.34
C PHE A 566 12.78 -1.32 -15.43
N ASN A 567 13.87 -1.76 -16.04
CA ASN A 567 15.01 -2.35 -15.35
C ASN A 567 16.26 -1.48 -15.49
N ILE A 568 16.25 -0.49 -16.38
CA ILE A 568 17.29 0.52 -16.50
C ILE A 568 16.71 1.88 -16.90
N VAL A 569 17.38 2.96 -16.50
CA VAL A 569 17.10 4.34 -16.96
C VAL A 569 18.40 5.07 -17.30
N SER A 570 18.34 6.00 -18.26
CA SER A 570 19.39 7.00 -18.45
C SER A 570 19.13 8.18 -17.52
N MET A 571 20.17 8.69 -16.88
CA MET A 571 20.10 9.87 -15.98
C MET A 571 20.96 11.04 -16.47
N ALA A 572 21.65 10.87 -17.60
CA ALA A 572 22.46 11.92 -18.20
C ALA A 572 21.55 12.97 -18.84
N ASN A 573 21.15 14.00 -18.10
CA ASN A 573 20.34 15.10 -18.62
C ASN A 573 20.56 16.41 -17.85
N ASN A 574 19.91 17.47 -18.33
CA ASN A 574 19.98 18.83 -17.80
C ASN A 574 19.25 19.00 -16.44
N HIS A 575 18.28 18.14 -16.16
CA HIS A 575 17.45 18.21 -14.96
C HIS A 575 17.98 17.37 -13.77
N LEU A 576 19.05 16.59 -13.98
CA LEU A 576 19.68 15.75 -12.97
C LEU A 576 19.97 16.49 -11.64
N LEU A 577 20.44 17.75 -11.72
CA LEU A 577 20.76 18.58 -10.55
C LEU A 577 19.63 19.51 -10.10
N ASP A 578 18.38 19.33 -10.56
CA ASP A 578 17.26 20.18 -10.10
C ASP A 578 16.98 20.09 -8.59
N CYS A 579 17.49 19.07 -7.91
CA CYS A 579 17.47 18.93 -6.45
C CYS A 579 18.88 18.92 -5.85
N GLY A 580 19.84 19.55 -6.53
CA GLY A 580 21.25 19.52 -6.15
C GLY A 580 21.86 18.12 -6.21
N ARG A 581 23.11 18.01 -5.73
CA ARG A 581 23.87 16.75 -5.72
C ARG A 581 23.33 15.75 -4.70
N ASP A 582 22.77 16.21 -3.59
CA ASP A 582 22.07 15.35 -2.63
C ASP A 582 20.82 14.71 -3.27
N GLY A 583 20.11 15.46 -4.12
CA GLY A 583 18.98 14.94 -4.91
C GLY A 583 19.40 13.84 -5.89
N VAL A 584 20.61 13.91 -6.44
CA VAL A 584 21.18 12.83 -7.27
C VAL A 584 21.38 11.56 -6.45
N LEU A 585 21.97 11.67 -5.27
CA LEU A 585 22.18 10.54 -4.36
C LEU A 585 20.85 9.94 -3.87
N GLU A 586 19.85 10.78 -3.57
CA GLU A 586 18.49 10.33 -3.27
C GLU A 586 17.86 9.58 -4.45
N THR A 587 18.10 10.05 -5.68
CA THR A 587 17.62 9.40 -6.90
C THR A 587 18.27 8.02 -7.05
N PHE A 588 19.59 7.91 -6.86
CA PHE A 588 20.31 6.62 -6.88
C PHE A 588 19.77 5.65 -5.83
N ALA A 589 19.60 6.11 -4.59
CA ALA A 589 19.05 5.30 -3.50
C ALA A 589 17.62 4.83 -3.81
N THR A 590 16.82 5.71 -4.42
CA THR A 590 15.44 5.44 -4.82
C THR A 590 15.38 4.36 -5.92
N LEU A 591 16.18 4.49 -6.97
CA LEU A 591 16.26 3.52 -8.06
C LEU A 591 16.77 2.16 -7.57
N LYS A 592 17.82 2.17 -6.74
CA LYS A 592 18.36 0.95 -6.08
C LYS A 592 17.29 0.23 -5.26
N LYS A 593 16.48 0.96 -4.48
CA LYS A 593 15.37 0.38 -3.72
C LYS A 593 14.30 -0.28 -4.60
N GLN A 594 14.15 0.20 -5.84
CA GLN A 594 13.24 -0.41 -6.82
C GLN A 594 13.87 -1.53 -7.64
N GLY A 595 15.19 -1.74 -7.53
CA GLY A 595 15.93 -2.70 -8.37
C GLY A 595 16.05 -2.25 -9.82
N ILE A 596 16.09 -0.93 -10.06
CA ILE A 596 16.28 -0.32 -11.38
C ILE A 596 17.73 0.14 -11.47
N GLN A 597 18.45 -0.31 -12.50
CA GLN A 597 19.81 0.14 -12.80
C GLN A 597 19.77 1.52 -13.47
N TYR A 598 20.89 2.23 -13.49
CA TYR A 598 21.00 3.51 -14.19
C TYR A 598 22.35 3.62 -14.90
N ILE A 599 22.37 4.47 -15.93
CA ILE A 599 23.57 4.82 -16.71
C ILE A 599 23.66 6.33 -16.89
N GLY A 600 24.86 6.82 -17.19
CA GLY A 600 25.11 8.22 -17.52
C GLY A 600 25.04 9.17 -16.34
N ALA A 601 25.06 8.65 -15.12
CA ALA A 601 25.29 9.40 -13.90
C ALA A 601 25.92 8.48 -12.85
N GLY A 602 26.73 9.04 -11.95
CA GLY A 602 27.43 8.27 -10.91
C GLY A 602 27.83 9.13 -9.72
N HIS A 603 28.43 8.50 -8.72
CA HIS A 603 28.89 9.13 -7.48
C HIS A 603 30.11 10.03 -7.69
N ASP A 604 30.89 9.72 -8.71
CA ASP A 604 32.09 10.42 -9.15
C ASP A 604 32.23 10.32 -10.68
N GLU A 605 33.27 10.94 -11.23
CA GLU A 605 33.50 10.98 -12.69
C GLU A 605 33.66 9.58 -13.29
N LYS A 606 34.35 8.66 -12.60
CA LYS A 606 34.57 7.30 -13.10
C LYS A 606 33.29 6.46 -13.06
N ASP A 607 32.53 6.57 -11.98
CA ASP A 607 31.25 5.87 -11.81
C ASP A 607 30.23 6.38 -12.84
N ALA A 608 30.20 7.68 -13.13
CA ALA A 608 29.26 8.23 -14.10
C ALA A 608 29.44 7.62 -15.50
N HIS A 609 30.68 7.37 -15.90
CA HIS A 609 31.08 6.76 -17.16
C HIS A 609 31.01 5.22 -17.15
N SER A 610 30.60 4.59 -16.05
CA SER A 610 30.54 3.14 -15.96
C SER A 610 29.37 2.56 -16.76
N PRO A 611 29.62 1.54 -17.62
CA PRO A 611 28.56 0.90 -18.38
C PRO A 611 27.75 -0.06 -17.51
N VAL A 612 26.49 -0.25 -17.88
CA VAL A 612 25.69 -1.38 -17.40
C VAL A 612 25.63 -2.45 -18.48
N ILE A 613 25.95 -3.69 -18.13
CA ILE A 613 25.86 -4.83 -19.04
C ILE A 613 24.66 -5.69 -18.64
N MET A 614 23.69 -5.80 -19.54
CA MET A 614 22.49 -6.61 -19.35
C MET A 614 22.46 -7.76 -20.35
N ARG A 615 21.73 -8.83 -20.03
CA ARG A 615 21.52 -9.97 -20.94
C ARG A 615 20.13 -9.92 -21.55
N SER A 616 20.06 -10.17 -22.85
CA SER A 616 18.82 -10.45 -23.57
C SER A 616 19.02 -11.73 -24.38
N ALA A 617 18.32 -12.80 -23.99
CA ALA A 617 18.62 -14.16 -24.46
C ALA A 617 20.12 -14.46 -24.29
N ASN A 618 20.81 -14.85 -25.37
CA ASN A 618 22.23 -15.19 -25.34
C ASN A 618 23.16 -13.99 -25.57
N LEU A 619 22.63 -12.78 -25.79
CA LEU A 619 23.41 -11.58 -26.07
C LEU A 619 23.65 -10.76 -24.79
N LYS A 620 24.88 -10.27 -24.63
CA LYS A 620 25.27 -9.22 -23.69
C LYS A 620 25.13 -7.86 -24.37
N ILE A 621 24.41 -6.95 -23.73
CA ILE A 621 24.16 -5.60 -24.22
C ILE A 621 24.75 -4.62 -23.22
N GLY A 622 25.74 -3.85 -23.68
CA GLY A 622 26.34 -2.77 -22.94
C GLY A 622 25.57 -1.47 -23.16
N LEU A 623 25.28 -0.76 -22.08
CA LEU A 623 24.48 0.45 -22.06
C LEU A 623 25.32 1.59 -21.48
N LEU A 624 25.37 2.71 -22.20
CA LEU A 624 26.08 3.94 -21.82
C LEU A 624 25.14 5.14 -21.96
N GLY A 625 25.34 6.18 -21.14
CA GLY A 625 24.53 7.39 -21.11
C GLY A 625 25.41 8.63 -21.11
N TYR A 626 25.08 9.69 -21.87
CA TYR A 626 25.88 10.93 -21.89
C TYR A 626 25.04 12.21 -21.99
N TYR A 627 25.58 13.29 -21.42
CA TYR A 627 25.04 14.65 -21.53
C TYR A 627 26.16 15.67 -21.65
N TRP A 628 26.03 16.60 -22.59
CA TRP A 628 27.14 17.46 -23.01
C TRP A 628 27.53 18.57 -22.03
N ASN A 629 26.62 18.97 -21.14
CA ASN A 629 26.85 20.17 -20.33
C ASN A 629 27.61 19.86 -19.02
N ARG A 630 28.80 20.44 -18.88
CA ARG A 630 29.64 20.37 -17.66
C ARG A 630 28.94 20.82 -16.38
N ARG A 631 27.83 21.56 -16.44
CA ARG A 631 27.11 22.02 -15.24
C ARG A 631 26.51 20.89 -14.43
N THR A 632 25.99 19.84 -15.08
CA THR A 632 25.42 18.69 -14.36
C THR A 632 26.40 17.54 -14.17
N SER A 633 27.62 17.66 -14.68
CA SER A 633 28.59 16.56 -14.69
C SER A 633 29.03 16.14 -13.29
N ALA A 634 29.36 14.86 -13.15
CA ALA A 634 30.19 14.40 -12.06
C ALA A 634 31.56 15.09 -12.14
N ARG A 635 32.17 15.38 -10.99
CA ARG A 635 33.46 16.07 -10.88
C ARG A 635 34.18 15.57 -9.65
N ASP A 636 35.40 15.07 -9.80
CA ASP A 636 36.15 14.47 -8.70
C ASP A 636 35.26 13.47 -7.95
N SER A 637 35.08 13.64 -6.64
CA SER A 637 34.23 12.84 -5.77
C SER A 637 32.77 13.32 -5.66
N LYS A 638 32.28 14.15 -6.60
CA LYS A 638 30.92 14.73 -6.56
C LYS A 638 29.98 14.07 -7.58
N PRO A 639 28.75 13.70 -7.19
CA PRO A 639 27.84 12.93 -8.03
C PRO A 639 27.18 13.78 -9.13
N GLY A 640 27.08 13.26 -10.35
CA GLY A 640 26.52 13.98 -11.49
C GLY A 640 26.50 13.14 -12.77
N SER A 641 26.25 13.77 -13.91
CA SER A 641 26.15 13.11 -15.22
C SER A 641 27.50 12.74 -15.82
N ALA A 642 27.51 11.76 -16.71
CA ALA A 642 28.64 11.46 -17.59
C ALA A 642 28.67 12.46 -18.74
N ILE A 643 29.82 13.07 -18.98
CA ILE A 643 29.99 14.08 -20.02
C ILE A 643 30.43 13.46 -21.34
N ASP A 644 29.96 13.97 -22.47
CA ASP A 644 30.28 13.44 -23.81
C ASP A 644 31.67 13.88 -24.35
N ILE A 645 32.70 13.98 -23.49
CA ILE A 645 34.06 14.31 -23.91
C ILE A 645 34.57 13.22 -24.87
N LYS A 646 35.00 13.63 -26.06
CA LYS A 646 35.35 12.77 -27.20
C LYS A 646 36.27 11.61 -26.81
N GLU A 647 37.39 11.91 -26.16
CA GLU A 647 38.42 10.92 -25.77
C GLU A 647 37.86 9.91 -24.75
N GLN A 648 37.04 10.40 -23.80
CA GLN A 648 36.44 9.56 -22.78
C GLN A 648 35.35 8.65 -23.37
N VAL A 649 34.48 9.18 -24.23
CA VAL A 649 33.46 8.40 -24.96
C VAL A 649 34.11 7.29 -25.78
N GLN A 650 35.18 7.60 -26.52
CA GLN A 650 35.92 6.60 -27.30
C GLN A 650 36.50 5.51 -26.41
N LYS A 651 37.10 5.89 -25.27
CA LYS A 651 37.67 4.96 -24.29
C LYS A 651 36.60 4.04 -23.69
N ASP A 652 35.45 4.60 -23.30
CA ASP A 652 34.33 3.84 -22.72
C ASP A 652 33.78 2.82 -23.70
N ILE A 653 33.55 3.25 -24.96
CA ILE A 653 33.06 2.37 -26.03
C ILE A 653 34.08 1.27 -26.33
N THR A 654 35.36 1.61 -26.50
CA THR A 654 36.43 0.66 -26.85
C THR A 654 36.60 -0.40 -25.75
N ASN A 655 36.60 0.01 -24.48
CA ASN A 655 36.70 -0.89 -23.33
C ASN A 655 35.50 -1.82 -23.18
N LEU A 656 34.31 -1.34 -23.56
CA LEU A 656 33.07 -2.11 -23.49
C LEU A 656 32.95 -3.08 -24.67
N LYS A 657 33.46 -2.71 -25.85
CA LYS A 657 33.32 -3.45 -27.12
C LYS A 657 33.75 -4.91 -27.02
N GLN A 658 34.79 -5.20 -26.25
CA GLN A 658 35.32 -6.56 -26.05
C GLN A 658 34.50 -7.41 -25.06
N LYS A 659 33.57 -6.80 -24.32
CA LYS A 659 32.81 -7.44 -23.24
C LYS A 659 31.37 -7.76 -23.61
N VAL A 660 30.86 -7.19 -24.71
CA VAL A 660 29.45 -7.22 -25.10
C VAL A 660 29.24 -7.42 -26.59
N ASP A 661 28.08 -7.97 -26.95
CA ASP A 661 27.69 -8.22 -28.34
C ASP A 661 27.13 -6.96 -29.01
N LYS A 662 26.49 -6.08 -28.23
CA LYS A 662 25.93 -4.80 -28.67
C LYS A 662 26.18 -3.69 -27.65
N ILE A 663 26.48 -2.49 -28.12
CA ILE A 663 26.59 -1.25 -27.35
C ILE A 663 25.47 -0.32 -27.79
N VAL A 664 24.63 0.07 -26.83
CA VAL A 664 23.55 1.04 -27.01
C VAL A 664 23.86 2.27 -26.18
N ILE A 665 23.84 3.44 -26.82
CA ILE A 665 24.12 4.72 -26.17
C ILE A 665 22.83 5.52 -26.10
N SER A 666 22.45 5.94 -24.89
CA SER A 666 21.43 6.96 -24.66
C SER A 666 22.11 8.32 -24.50
N VAL A 667 21.65 9.34 -25.20
CA VAL A 667 22.30 10.65 -25.20
C VAL A 667 21.28 11.77 -25.16
N HIS A 668 21.60 12.80 -24.40
CA HIS A 668 20.71 13.94 -24.19
C HIS A 668 21.36 15.19 -24.80
N TRP A 669 20.77 15.79 -25.83
CA TRP A 669 21.46 16.83 -26.61
C TRP A 669 20.52 17.73 -27.42
N GLY A 670 21.09 18.70 -28.14
CA GLY A 670 20.31 19.56 -29.03
C GLY A 670 19.49 20.59 -28.27
N ILE A 671 18.45 21.10 -28.94
CA ILE A 671 17.66 22.24 -28.49
C ILE A 671 16.18 21.80 -28.44
N PRO A 672 15.43 22.14 -27.37
CA PRO A 672 14.00 21.85 -27.29
C PRO A 672 13.24 22.34 -28.53
N TYR A 673 12.44 21.46 -29.11
CA TYR A 673 11.56 21.70 -30.27
C TYR A 673 12.25 22.00 -31.60
N GLU A 674 13.58 21.86 -31.69
CA GLU A 674 14.29 21.91 -32.97
C GLU A 674 14.13 20.58 -33.73
N ARG A 675 13.64 20.66 -34.97
CA ARG A 675 13.27 19.47 -35.76
C ARG A 675 14.48 18.71 -36.30
N PHE A 676 15.58 19.40 -36.55
CA PHE A 676 16.78 18.83 -37.15
C PHE A 676 17.95 18.86 -36.17
N PRO A 677 18.77 17.79 -36.10
CA PRO A 677 19.96 17.79 -35.26
C PRO A 677 21.00 18.77 -35.81
N SER A 678 21.71 19.46 -34.92
CA SER A 678 22.86 20.30 -35.31
C SER A 678 23.97 19.46 -35.94
N SER A 679 24.83 20.10 -36.74
CA SER A 679 26.03 19.45 -37.29
C SER A 679 26.92 18.85 -36.20
N GLU A 680 27.02 19.51 -35.05
CA GLU A 680 27.75 18.99 -33.88
C GLU A 680 27.15 17.67 -33.35
N ASN A 681 25.82 17.60 -33.19
CA ASN A 681 25.17 16.38 -32.74
C ASN A 681 25.35 15.24 -33.76
N GLN A 682 25.31 15.54 -35.06
CA GLN A 682 25.58 14.56 -36.12
C GLN A 682 27.03 14.05 -36.04
N MET A 683 28.01 14.95 -35.92
CA MET A 683 29.43 14.58 -35.77
C MET A 683 29.67 13.72 -34.52
N LYS A 684 29.06 14.07 -33.38
CA LYS A 684 29.15 13.27 -32.14
C LYS A 684 28.52 11.89 -32.34
N ALA A 685 27.40 11.82 -33.04
CA ALA A 685 26.72 10.56 -33.31
C ALA A 685 27.55 9.62 -34.20
N HIS A 686 28.08 10.15 -35.31
CA HIS A 686 28.98 9.41 -36.20
C HIS A 686 30.25 8.97 -35.48
N PHE A 687 30.85 9.86 -34.67
CA PHE A 687 32.04 9.52 -33.89
C PHE A 687 31.82 8.36 -32.91
N ALA A 688 30.66 8.31 -32.25
CA ALA A 688 30.33 7.22 -31.35
C ALA A 688 30.12 5.89 -32.11
N ILE A 689 29.46 5.91 -33.27
CA ILE A 689 29.34 4.73 -34.15
C ILE A 689 30.72 4.27 -34.62
N ASP A 690 31.57 5.19 -35.06
CA ASP A 690 32.93 4.90 -35.53
C ASP A 690 33.83 4.33 -34.43
N SER A 691 33.61 4.77 -33.19
CA SER A 691 34.27 4.22 -32.00
C SER A 691 33.80 2.80 -31.65
N GLY A 692 32.67 2.35 -32.21
CA GLY A 692 32.16 0.99 -32.08
C GLY A 692 30.79 0.85 -31.42
N ALA A 693 30.05 1.94 -31.21
CA ALA A 693 28.65 1.86 -30.79
C ALA A 693 27.79 1.19 -31.87
N ASP A 694 26.78 0.42 -31.46
CA ASP A 694 25.88 -0.24 -32.40
C ASP A 694 24.59 0.53 -32.64
N ILE A 695 24.14 1.32 -31.65
CA ILE A 695 22.89 2.10 -31.67
C ILE A 695 23.05 3.36 -30.84
N LEU A 696 22.57 4.50 -31.35
CA LEU A 696 22.41 5.74 -30.58
C LEU A 696 20.95 6.14 -30.47
N ILE A 697 20.53 6.52 -29.27
CA ILE A 697 19.17 6.96 -28.94
C ILE A 697 19.22 8.31 -28.25
N GLY A 698 18.77 9.34 -28.96
CA GLY A 698 18.75 10.73 -28.54
C GLY A 698 17.48 11.13 -27.81
N HIS A 699 17.63 12.12 -26.95
CA HIS A 699 16.64 12.70 -26.03
C HIS A 699 16.84 14.22 -25.96
N HIS A 700 15.90 14.95 -25.31
CA HIS A 700 15.89 16.40 -25.04
C HIS A 700 15.08 17.30 -25.97
N PRO A 701 15.08 17.16 -27.32
CA PRO A 701 14.27 18.02 -28.17
C PRO A 701 12.76 17.95 -27.87
N HIS A 702 12.31 16.94 -27.10
CA HIS A 702 10.91 16.65 -26.77
C HIS A 702 10.00 16.37 -27.99
N ILE A 703 10.58 16.34 -29.19
CA ILE A 703 9.95 16.01 -30.47
C ILE A 703 10.78 14.96 -31.20
N ILE A 704 10.19 14.31 -32.21
CA ILE A 704 10.89 13.30 -33.00
C ILE A 704 11.84 14.00 -33.97
N GLN A 705 13.11 13.62 -33.99
CA GLN A 705 14.06 14.05 -35.01
C GLN A 705 14.29 12.94 -36.04
N PRO A 706 14.90 13.23 -37.20
CA PRO A 706 15.23 12.23 -38.21
C PRO A 706 15.93 10.98 -37.67
N ILE A 707 15.74 9.86 -38.37
CA ILE A 707 16.50 8.63 -38.18
C ILE A 707 17.56 8.56 -39.25
N GLU A 708 18.78 8.21 -38.87
CA GLU A 708 19.87 7.97 -39.81
C GLU A 708 20.39 6.55 -39.68
N ILE A 709 20.61 5.88 -40.81
CA ILE A 709 21.34 4.61 -40.87
C ILE A 709 22.76 4.91 -41.36
N TYR A 710 23.68 5.08 -40.42
CA TYR A 710 25.09 5.37 -40.68
C TYR A 710 25.92 4.09 -40.53
N LYS A 711 26.62 3.65 -41.58
CA LYS A 711 27.41 2.40 -41.60
C LYS A 711 26.62 1.17 -41.13
N ASN A 712 25.37 1.03 -41.58
CA ASN A 712 24.43 0.00 -41.13
C ASN A 712 24.14 0.03 -39.62
N ARG A 713 24.24 1.19 -38.98
CA ARG A 713 23.91 1.40 -37.56
C ARG A 713 22.87 2.51 -37.42
N PRO A 714 21.80 2.29 -36.65
CA PRO A 714 20.76 3.28 -36.51
C PRO A 714 21.14 4.34 -35.47
N ILE A 715 20.94 5.59 -35.86
CA ILE A 715 21.02 6.77 -35.02
C ILE A 715 19.62 7.38 -34.97
N PHE A 716 19.05 7.46 -33.77
CA PHE A 716 17.80 8.15 -33.50
C PHE A 716 18.15 9.48 -32.84
N TYR A 717 18.08 10.59 -33.55
CA TYR A 717 18.54 11.88 -32.99
C TYR A 717 17.66 12.41 -31.86
N SER A 718 16.37 12.08 -31.88
CA SER A 718 15.45 12.27 -30.76
C SER A 718 14.21 11.40 -30.95
N ILE A 719 13.80 10.71 -29.89
CA ILE A 719 12.55 9.94 -29.87
C ILE A 719 11.41 10.67 -29.13
N GLY A 720 11.68 11.89 -28.66
CA GLY A 720 10.71 12.78 -28.02
C GLY A 720 10.39 12.40 -26.57
N ASN A 721 9.21 12.84 -26.11
CA ASN A 721 8.73 12.57 -24.76
C ASN A 721 8.07 11.20 -24.67
N PHE A 722 7.89 10.68 -23.45
CA PHE A 722 7.04 9.53 -23.19
C PHE A 722 5.96 9.85 -22.17
N ALA A 723 6.22 9.66 -20.87
CA ALA A 723 5.33 10.08 -19.80
C ALA A 723 5.91 11.31 -19.12
N PHE A 724 5.41 12.48 -19.49
CA PHE A 724 5.97 13.75 -19.07
C PHE A 724 4.91 14.65 -18.46
N GLY A 725 5.10 15.09 -17.21
CA GLY A 725 4.15 15.92 -16.45
C GLY A 725 4.01 17.38 -16.91
N SER A 726 4.23 17.66 -18.20
CA SER A 726 4.01 18.97 -18.83
C SER A 726 2.77 18.95 -19.72
N GLY A 727 2.16 20.12 -19.91
CA GLY A 727 1.03 20.31 -20.83
C GLY A 727 1.44 20.96 -22.14
N ASN A 728 2.67 20.71 -22.61
CA ASN A 728 3.16 21.26 -23.87
C ASN A 728 2.53 20.49 -25.04
N SER A 729 1.80 21.19 -25.91
CA SER A 729 1.17 20.62 -27.11
C SER A 729 2.19 20.28 -28.19
N ASN A 730 3.40 20.84 -28.21
CA ASN A 730 4.37 20.59 -29.27
C ASN A 730 5.08 19.23 -29.16
N ALA A 731 5.01 18.56 -28.00
CA ALA A 731 5.74 17.31 -27.78
C ALA A 731 5.27 16.18 -28.71
N GLU A 732 6.20 15.33 -29.12
CA GLU A 732 5.95 14.13 -29.93
C GLU A 732 6.61 12.91 -29.29
N SER A 733 6.26 11.70 -29.76
CA SER A 733 6.73 10.47 -29.16
C SER A 733 6.74 9.30 -30.14
N ILE A 734 7.83 8.52 -30.10
CA ILE A 734 7.89 7.16 -30.63
C ILE A 734 8.47 6.21 -29.58
N ILE A 735 8.08 4.95 -29.66
CA ILE A 735 8.73 3.86 -28.92
C ILE A 735 9.47 3.00 -29.92
N LEU A 736 10.73 2.68 -29.60
CA LEU A 736 11.57 1.81 -30.40
C LEU A 736 11.68 0.45 -29.73
N ALA A 737 11.27 -0.61 -30.41
CA ALA A 737 11.39 -1.98 -29.93
C ALA A 737 12.32 -2.77 -30.83
N PHE A 738 13.42 -3.26 -30.27
CA PHE A 738 14.52 -3.90 -30.98
C PHE A 738 14.49 -5.41 -30.77
N ASN A 739 14.66 -6.16 -31.86
CA ASN A 739 15.00 -7.57 -31.81
C ASN A 739 16.41 -7.75 -32.35
N PHE A 740 17.34 -8.13 -31.47
CA PHE A 740 18.70 -8.44 -31.86
C PHE A 740 18.81 -9.91 -32.24
N LYS A 741 19.22 -10.16 -33.47
CA LYS A 741 19.64 -11.48 -33.95
C LYS A 741 21.13 -11.43 -34.30
N LYS A 742 21.75 -12.59 -34.48
CA LYS A 742 23.19 -12.72 -34.77
C LYS A 742 23.63 -11.84 -35.95
N ASN A 743 22.86 -11.88 -37.05
CA ASN A 743 23.22 -11.24 -38.32
C ASN A 743 22.28 -10.10 -38.72
N ASN A 744 21.26 -9.77 -37.91
CA ASN A 744 20.37 -8.65 -38.22
C ASN A 744 19.76 -8.04 -36.96
N THR A 745 19.28 -6.81 -37.10
CA THR A 745 18.47 -6.12 -36.11
C THR A 745 17.19 -5.66 -36.76
N THR A 746 16.07 -6.06 -36.19
CA THR A 746 14.76 -5.53 -36.53
C THR A 746 14.39 -4.47 -35.52
N ILE A 747 13.89 -3.34 -35.98
CA ILE A 747 13.43 -2.23 -35.16
C ILE A 747 11.99 -1.95 -35.52
N ASN A 748 11.10 -2.13 -34.54
CA ASN A 748 9.71 -1.73 -34.65
C ASN A 748 9.54 -0.34 -34.02
N ILE A 749 8.99 0.59 -34.78
CA ILE A 749 8.74 1.98 -34.43
C ILE A 749 7.24 2.13 -34.19
N PHE A 750 6.86 2.25 -32.93
CA PHE A 750 5.48 2.47 -32.55
C PHE A 750 5.22 3.98 -32.43
N PRO A 751 4.35 4.55 -33.27
CA PRO A 751 3.95 5.95 -33.11
C PRO A 751 3.08 6.11 -31.87
N VAL A 752 3.35 7.15 -31.06
CA VAL A 752 2.69 7.36 -29.77
C VAL A 752 2.11 8.76 -29.68
N TYR A 753 0.86 8.83 -29.27
CA TYR A 753 0.17 10.08 -29.02
C TYR A 753 0.20 10.43 -27.53
N ILE A 754 0.76 11.62 -27.24
CA ILE A 754 1.09 12.09 -25.89
C ILE A 754 0.60 13.52 -25.60
N LYS A 755 -0.34 14.04 -26.39
CA LYS A 755 -0.85 15.41 -26.23
C LYS A 755 -1.69 15.50 -24.96
N ASN A 756 -1.08 15.89 -23.84
CA ASN A 756 -1.71 15.82 -22.51
C ASN A 756 -2.89 16.80 -22.28
N ARG A 757 -3.11 17.77 -23.18
CA ARG A 757 -4.32 18.61 -23.17
C ARG A 757 -5.55 17.87 -23.71
N ASP A 758 -5.31 16.81 -24.48
CA ASP A 758 -6.35 15.88 -24.86
C ASP A 758 -6.76 15.05 -23.65
N THR A 759 -8.02 15.18 -23.25
CA THR A 759 -8.59 14.48 -22.10
C THR A 759 -8.62 12.97 -22.31
N ARG A 760 -8.54 12.49 -23.57
CA ARG A 760 -8.40 11.06 -23.92
C ARG A 760 -7.02 10.51 -23.56
N ILE A 761 -6.02 11.38 -23.39
CA ILE A 761 -4.62 11.05 -23.07
C ILE A 761 -4.31 11.35 -21.62
N ASN A 762 -4.52 12.59 -21.16
CA ASN A 762 -4.38 12.98 -19.75
C ASN A 762 -3.13 12.39 -19.05
N TYR A 763 -1.94 12.53 -19.65
CA TYR A 763 -0.66 12.00 -19.10
C TYR A 763 -0.50 10.47 -19.15
N GLN A 764 -1.26 9.77 -19.99
CA GLN A 764 -1.14 8.34 -20.29
C GLN A 764 -0.86 8.14 -21.79
N PRO A 765 0.39 7.86 -22.21
CA PRO A 765 0.75 7.66 -23.62
C PRO A 765 -0.06 6.53 -24.25
N LYS A 766 -0.48 6.73 -25.51
CA LYS A 766 -1.23 5.72 -26.28
C LYS A 766 -0.59 5.48 -27.64
N ILE A 767 -0.48 4.21 -28.03
CA ILE A 767 -0.08 3.86 -29.39
C ILE A 767 -1.21 4.24 -30.33
N ILE A 768 -0.88 4.79 -31.50
CA ILE A 768 -1.86 5.09 -32.55
C ILE A 768 -1.83 4.02 -33.64
N LYS A 769 -2.98 3.78 -34.29
CA LYS A 769 -3.16 2.90 -35.45
C LYS A 769 -3.86 3.64 -36.59
N GLY A 770 -4.04 2.95 -37.72
CA GLY A 770 -4.81 3.49 -38.84
C GLY A 770 -4.05 4.55 -39.63
N GLU A 771 -4.78 5.53 -40.13
CA GLU A 771 -4.29 6.62 -40.98
C GLU A 771 -3.33 7.51 -40.21
N SER A 772 -3.68 7.89 -38.98
CA SER A 772 -2.81 8.69 -38.10
C SER A 772 -1.44 8.05 -37.83
N ALA A 773 -1.41 6.72 -37.72
CA ALA A 773 -0.16 5.98 -37.55
C ALA A 773 0.65 5.95 -38.84
N PHE A 774 -0.01 5.73 -39.98
CA PHE A 774 0.61 5.78 -41.29
C PHE A 774 1.23 7.15 -41.53
N ASP A 775 0.49 8.24 -41.33
CA ASP A 775 0.97 9.62 -41.51
C ASP A 775 2.15 9.94 -40.61
N SER A 776 2.11 9.51 -39.34
CA SER A 776 3.21 9.69 -38.41
C SER A 776 4.49 8.99 -38.89
N ILE A 777 4.38 7.79 -39.44
CA ILE A 777 5.51 7.03 -39.97
C ILE A 777 5.99 7.58 -41.32
N ILE A 778 5.09 8.05 -42.19
CA ILE A 778 5.44 8.71 -43.45
C ILE A 778 6.15 10.03 -43.19
N LYS A 779 5.67 10.83 -42.23
CA LYS A 779 6.35 12.05 -41.79
C LYS A 779 7.77 11.73 -41.30
N LEU A 780 7.92 10.72 -40.46
CA LEU A 780 9.24 10.28 -39.98
C LEU A 780 10.14 9.79 -41.12
N LYS A 781 9.59 9.04 -42.08
CA LYS A 781 10.29 8.60 -43.29
C LYS A 781 10.80 9.79 -44.10
N ASN A 782 9.96 10.78 -44.36
CA ASN A 782 10.33 11.97 -45.11
C ASN A 782 11.39 12.80 -44.37
N LEU A 783 11.23 12.98 -43.06
CA LEU A 783 12.23 13.64 -42.20
C LEU A 783 13.59 12.93 -42.23
N SER A 784 13.60 11.61 -42.40
CA SER A 784 14.80 10.76 -42.38
C SER A 784 15.54 10.70 -43.73
N GLY A 785 15.07 11.39 -44.77
CA GLY A 785 15.71 11.48 -46.07
C GLY A 785 16.05 10.09 -46.66
N LYS A 786 17.30 9.90 -47.10
CA LYS A 786 17.79 8.63 -47.69
C LYS A 786 17.58 7.43 -46.74
N SER A 787 17.77 7.62 -45.44
CA SER A 787 17.58 6.56 -44.44
C SER A 787 16.10 6.19 -44.26
N GLY A 788 15.20 7.14 -44.51
CA GLY A 788 13.75 6.92 -44.44
C GLY A 788 13.23 5.86 -45.40
N VAL A 789 13.91 5.62 -46.52
CA VAL A 789 13.55 4.56 -47.48
C VAL A 789 13.55 3.17 -46.84
N MET A 790 14.36 2.96 -45.79
CA MET A 790 14.42 1.70 -45.05
C MET A 790 13.24 1.49 -44.08
N ILE A 791 12.44 2.54 -43.82
CA ILE A 791 11.25 2.45 -42.96
C ILE A 791 10.08 1.92 -43.81
N ARG A 792 9.60 0.74 -43.44
CA ARG A 792 8.38 0.12 -44.00
C ARG A 792 7.24 0.26 -43.01
N PHE A 793 6.04 0.53 -43.48
CA PHE A 793 4.85 0.49 -42.63
C PHE A 793 4.19 -0.88 -42.77
N GLU A 794 4.25 -1.69 -41.71
CA GLU A 794 3.77 -3.07 -41.68
C GLU A 794 2.96 -3.28 -40.40
N ASN A 795 1.75 -3.85 -40.50
CA ASN A 795 0.90 -4.19 -39.36
C ASN A 795 0.68 -3.03 -38.36
N GLY A 796 0.59 -1.80 -38.86
CA GLY A 796 0.34 -0.60 -38.06
C GLY A 796 1.57 -0.02 -37.35
N VAL A 797 2.78 -0.49 -37.67
CA VAL A 797 4.03 0.01 -37.10
C VAL A 797 5.07 0.30 -38.18
N GLY A 798 5.98 1.24 -37.92
CA GLY A 798 7.18 1.40 -38.74
C GLY A 798 8.16 0.25 -38.47
N LYS A 799 8.82 -0.26 -39.50
CA LYS A 799 9.77 -1.36 -39.39
C LYS A 799 11.03 -1.06 -40.16
N ILE A 800 12.17 -1.21 -39.49
CA ILE A 800 13.50 -1.16 -40.11
C ILE A 800 14.16 -2.52 -39.90
N LYS A 801 14.75 -3.09 -40.95
CA LYS A 801 15.61 -4.28 -40.87
C LYS A 801 17.01 -3.88 -41.30
N ILE A 802 17.97 -4.13 -40.42
CA ILE A 802 19.38 -3.82 -40.63
C ILE A 802 20.16 -5.13 -40.61
N SER A 803 20.84 -5.43 -41.71
CA SER A 803 21.74 -6.58 -41.80
C SER A 803 23.11 -6.21 -41.23
N HIS A 804 23.65 -7.06 -40.37
CA HIS A 804 25.01 -6.94 -39.87
C HIS A 804 25.87 -7.94 -40.62
N VAL A 805 26.89 -7.45 -41.33
CA VAL A 805 28.05 -8.29 -41.63
C VAL A 805 28.70 -8.56 -40.28
N GLY A 806 28.82 -9.84 -39.89
CA GLY A 806 29.29 -10.21 -38.55
C GLY A 806 30.56 -9.45 -38.19
N ARG A 807 30.74 -9.09 -36.91
CA ARG A 807 32.04 -8.63 -36.44
C ARG A 807 33.01 -9.78 -36.76
N LEU A 808 33.87 -9.60 -37.77
CA LEU A 808 34.98 -10.53 -38.02
C LEU A 808 35.67 -10.70 -36.66
N LYS A 809 35.66 -11.93 -36.17
CA LYS A 809 36.26 -12.28 -34.89
C LYS A 809 37.75 -12.02 -34.93
#